data_AF-A0A1P8WGD7-F1
#
_entry.id   AF-A0A1P8WGD7-F1
#
_cell.length_a   1.000
_cell.length_b   1.000
_cell.length_c   1.000
_cell.angle_alpha   90.00
_cell.angle_beta   90.00
_cell.angle_gamma   90.00
#
_symmetry.space_group_name_H-M   'P 1'
#
loop_
_entity.id
_entity.type
_entity.pdbx_description
1 polymer ?
#
loop_
_entity_poly.entity_id
_entity_poly.type
_entity_poly.pdbx_seq_one_letter_code
_entity_poly.pdbx_strand_id
1 'polypeptide(L)'
;MLQFFLNPVMLAGLAGVGLPVVAHLLSRRKYDVVQWGAMQFLNPSRKTRRKLKLEELLLLLIRMSAIALLAFAASRPWISSGFLTGYRSAGSRDVVFVIDGSNSMSRSDGLTNLHQKAIRRANEFLATLRPGDTVAVIDARDQPIPIVKSPLQNHDVVREKLKSIPPPAGAGDLQRACEEAVGILGRCSNGAREIIVFSDRQRSGWSPSDNASWERFEDVLNFPSVRPDLWVVDVSSGLGAIRNNVSLGRIKVSRDLTVPNFPVSFQVPVRNSGSEAVNVPLQILTNGQRVANLDATVSVPPQSETVFSRSISFTGAGTNIVSIKLSLPEDPVAADNATHAAVQVTSAVPVLLVENSDSLNRSNWNTFFASLALTSPDNKSPWIVAKTVKANDLTAADLQSVAAVVLADVTELPEGLPHQLLDFATRGNGVFLCLGRDTSPESFQKLYAAPGLLPTVRLTRMKTADPDAATPATVAPYSLESEWLNRFRERKGASLLKAIFRQWWLVETGVTTADDDSDSEAGDNASTIPDRGLSSLQELIDPPVTVAQLNTGDPLLLQAACGRGSVLLMTSNINTSMNNLPTTPDYVPFLHEALFQMAASRVQRNVRFGQPLIATVPNEDAPSDATTRDEPRLSFATPYDESLEAELRPDNQDWIASLPATRFPGVYELHETDKPEGEPLDAFVINYDHEEDNPEELTADDRARLIVNDRMTFVDSLDQLQKQMYGNESRSELWAWLLWLFLGLLLVEIWMTRRLVMNGHAGRDGPPAD
;
A
#
# COMPACT_ATOMS: atom_id res chain seq x y z
N MET A 1 2.48 12.44 -54.70
CA MET A 1 1.01 12.30 -54.84
C MET A 1 0.48 10.89 -54.55
N LEU A 2 1.13 9.80 -54.97
CA LEU A 2 0.61 8.43 -54.74
C LEU A 2 0.56 7.99 -53.27
N GLN A 3 1.28 8.67 -52.37
CA GLN A 3 1.35 8.38 -50.93
C GLN A 3 0.01 8.63 -50.19
N PHE A 4 -0.93 9.37 -50.78
CA PHE A 4 -2.24 9.68 -50.20
C PHE A 4 -3.33 8.64 -50.53
N PHE A 5 -2.98 7.53 -51.20
CA PHE A 5 -3.92 6.50 -51.63
C PHE A 5 -3.50 5.13 -51.10
N LEU A 6 -4.44 4.38 -50.52
CA LEU A 6 -4.19 3.01 -50.09
C LEU A 6 -4.01 2.06 -51.29
N ASN A 7 -4.75 2.31 -52.39
CA ASN A 7 -4.72 1.50 -53.60
C ASN A 7 -4.41 2.35 -54.85
N PRO A 8 -3.17 2.84 -55.03
CA PRO A 8 -2.81 3.76 -56.12
C PRO A 8 -3.06 3.19 -57.53
N VAL A 9 -2.99 1.86 -57.70
CA VAL A 9 -3.22 1.19 -59.00
C VAL A 9 -4.65 1.41 -59.51
N MET A 10 -5.63 1.58 -58.62
CA MET A 10 -7.03 1.81 -59.01
C MET A 10 -7.24 3.15 -59.75
N LEU A 11 -6.30 4.10 -59.64
CA LEU A 11 -6.34 5.35 -60.41
C LEU A 11 -6.23 5.13 -61.93
N ALA A 12 -5.72 3.98 -62.38
CA ALA A 12 -5.77 3.60 -63.80
C ALA A 12 -7.21 3.55 -64.35
N GLY A 13 -8.21 3.33 -63.48
CA GLY A 13 -9.63 3.40 -63.80
C GLY A 13 -10.09 4.77 -64.32
N LEU A 14 -9.34 5.85 -64.09
CA LEU A 14 -9.63 7.18 -64.67
C LEU A 14 -9.56 7.18 -66.20
N ALA A 15 -8.86 6.24 -66.83
CA ALA A 15 -8.91 6.06 -68.28
C ALA A 15 -10.35 5.79 -68.78
N GLY A 16 -11.19 5.17 -67.94
CA GLY A 16 -12.61 4.91 -68.22
C GLY A 16 -13.46 6.16 -68.37
N VAL A 17 -13.01 7.33 -67.89
CA VAL A 17 -13.69 8.62 -68.09
C VAL A 17 -13.77 9.00 -69.58
N GLY A 18 -12.91 8.40 -70.43
CA GLY A 18 -13.00 8.54 -71.88
C GLY A 18 -14.17 7.80 -72.52
N LEU A 19 -14.75 6.77 -71.87
CA LEU A 19 -15.82 5.94 -72.44
C LEU A 19 -17.07 6.75 -72.82
N PRO A 20 -17.64 7.61 -71.94
CA PRO A 20 -18.78 8.45 -72.32
C PRO A 20 -18.48 9.42 -73.47
N VAL A 21 -17.25 9.95 -73.54
CA VAL A 21 -16.84 10.89 -74.59
C VAL A 21 -16.78 10.18 -75.95
N VAL A 22 -16.15 9.00 -75.99
CA VAL A 22 -16.07 8.16 -77.19
C VAL A 22 -17.47 7.74 -77.64
N ALA A 23 -18.31 7.29 -76.71
CA ALA A 23 -19.70 6.95 -76.99
C ALA A 23 -20.50 8.16 -77.52
N HIS A 24 -20.32 9.35 -76.94
CA HIS A 24 -20.97 10.58 -77.41
C HIS A 24 -20.54 10.93 -78.84
N LEU A 25 -19.24 10.84 -79.16
CA LEU A 25 -18.73 11.10 -80.51
C LEU A 25 -19.22 10.09 -81.55
N LEU A 26 -19.30 8.80 -81.19
CA LEU A 26 -19.80 7.73 -82.07
C LEU A 26 -21.32 7.82 -82.31
N SER A 27 -22.08 8.24 -81.30
CA SER A 27 -23.55 8.36 -81.38
C SER A 27 -24.04 9.46 -82.33
N ARG A 28 -23.18 10.42 -82.70
CA ARG A 28 -23.53 11.52 -83.64
C ARG A 28 -23.82 11.08 -85.08
N ARG A 29 -23.70 9.78 -85.41
CA ARG A 29 -23.79 9.27 -86.80
C ARG A 29 -25.06 8.50 -87.16
N LYS A 30 -26.04 8.32 -86.26
CA LYS A 30 -27.31 7.65 -86.60
C LYS A 30 -28.50 8.53 -86.24
N TYR A 31 -28.96 9.34 -87.20
CA TYR A 31 -30.32 9.87 -87.17
C TYR A 31 -31.19 8.94 -88.01
N ASP A 32 -32.17 8.30 -87.39
CA ASP A 32 -33.20 7.58 -88.13
C ASP A 32 -34.18 8.63 -88.66
N VAL A 33 -34.09 8.94 -89.95
CA VAL A 33 -34.92 9.96 -90.58
C VAL A 33 -36.27 9.34 -90.90
N VAL A 34 -37.22 9.47 -89.99
CA VAL A 34 -38.62 9.11 -90.25
C VAL A 34 -39.29 10.28 -90.97
N GLN A 35 -39.68 10.11 -92.23
CA GLN A 35 -40.48 11.11 -92.94
C GLN A 35 -41.91 11.11 -92.39
N TRP A 36 -42.30 12.22 -91.76
CA TRP A 36 -43.69 12.47 -91.37
C TRP A 36 -44.15 13.84 -91.89
N GLY A 37 -45.37 13.91 -92.42
CA GLY A 37 -45.87 14.99 -93.29
C GLY A 37 -46.09 16.38 -92.67
N ALA A 38 -45.69 16.63 -91.41
CA ALA A 38 -45.98 17.89 -90.69
C ALA A 38 -44.74 18.71 -90.27
N MET A 39 -43.58 18.53 -90.91
CA MET A 39 -42.31 19.20 -90.55
C MET A 39 -42.31 20.73 -90.68
N GLN A 40 -43.20 21.33 -91.48
CA GLN A 40 -43.17 22.76 -91.79
C GLN A 40 -43.56 23.70 -90.63
N PHE A 41 -44.13 23.16 -89.53
CA PHE A 41 -44.56 23.96 -88.37
C PHE A 41 -43.62 23.85 -87.15
N LEU A 42 -42.59 23.00 -87.21
CA LEU A 42 -41.64 22.77 -86.11
C LEU A 42 -40.26 23.32 -86.46
N ASN A 43 -40.10 24.64 -86.48
CA ASN A 43 -38.78 25.27 -86.40
C ASN A 43 -38.43 25.50 -84.92
N PRO A 44 -37.66 24.61 -84.27
CA PRO A 44 -37.24 24.84 -82.90
C PRO A 44 -36.42 26.14 -82.84
N SER A 45 -36.82 27.06 -81.98
CA SER A 45 -36.13 28.34 -81.78
C SER A 45 -34.64 28.13 -81.46
N ARG A 46 -33.76 29.07 -81.86
CA ARG A 46 -32.32 29.01 -81.53
C ARG A 46 -32.06 28.83 -80.02
N LYS A 47 -32.97 29.30 -79.14
CA LYS A 47 -32.91 29.12 -77.69
C LYS A 47 -33.09 27.65 -77.28
N THR A 48 -34.05 26.94 -77.86
CA THR A 48 -34.33 25.52 -77.57
C THR A 48 -33.15 24.63 -77.97
N ARG A 49 -32.55 24.88 -79.15
CA ARG A 49 -31.39 24.11 -79.65
C ARG A 49 -30.13 24.32 -78.80
N ARG A 50 -29.93 25.52 -78.23
CA ARG A 50 -28.81 25.80 -77.31
C ARG A 50 -29.03 25.15 -75.94
N LYS A 51 -30.27 25.13 -75.44
CA LYS A 51 -30.62 24.50 -74.16
C LYS A 51 -30.41 22.98 -74.20
N LEU A 52 -30.86 22.31 -75.26
CA LEU A 52 -30.64 20.86 -75.44
C LEU A 52 -29.15 20.50 -75.49
N LYS A 53 -28.34 21.28 -76.21
CA LYS A 53 -26.87 21.08 -76.24
C LYS A 53 -26.20 21.26 -74.88
N LEU A 54 -26.70 22.20 -74.05
CA LEU A 54 -26.18 22.40 -72.69
C LEU A 54 -26.58 21.26 -71.76
N GLU A 55 -27.82 20.78 -71.86
CA GLU A 55 -28.31 19.63 -71.08
C GLU A 55 -27.55 18.35 -71.46
N GLU A 56 -27.30 18.09 -72.75
CA GLU A 56 -26.48 16.97 -73.23
C GLU A 56 -25.02 17.05 -72.73
N LEU A 57 -24.42 18.24 -72.76
CA LEU A 57 -23.06 18.45 -72.27
C LEU A 57 -22.98 18.25 -70.75
N LEU A 58 -23.97 18.74 -70.01
CA LEU A 58 -24.02 18.60 -68.55
C LEU A 58 -24.22 17.12 -68.16
N LEU A 59 -25.04 16.38 -68.91
CA LEU A 59 -25.24 14.94 -68.71
C LEU A 59 -23.98 14.13 -69.03
N LEU A 60 -23.23 14.54 -70.06
CA LEU A 60 -21.91 13.96 -70.37
C LEU A 60 -20.92 14.21 -69.22
N LEU A 61 -20.86 15.44 -68.68
CA LEU A 61 -20.00 15.78 -67.55
C LEU A 61 -20.38 14.97 -66.30
N ILE A 62 -21.66 14.80 -66.00
CA ILE A 62 -22.12 13.97 -64.87
C ILE A 62 -21.63 12.53 -65.01
N ARG A 63 -21.74 11.92 -66.20
CA ARG A 63 -21.26 10.55 -66.45
C ARG A 63 -19.75 10.41 -66.28
N MET A 64 -19.00 11.40 -66.77
CA MET A 64 -17.56 11.46 -66.58
C MET A 64 -17.19 11.60 -65.10
N SER A 65 -17.88 12.47 -64.36
CA SER A 65 -17.69 12.66 -62.92
C SER A 65 -18.04 11.42 -62.11
N ALA A 66 -19.09 10.68 -62.47
CA ALA A 66 -19.47 9.45 -61.79
C ALA A 66 -18.38 8.36 -61.91
N ILE A 67 -17.83 8.17 -63.12
CA ILE A 67 -16.72 7.22 -63.34
C ILE A 67 -15.46 7.69 -62.60
N ALA A 68 -15.16 8.99 -62.63
CA ALA A 68 -14.02 9.54 -61.91
C ALA A 68 -14.13 9.33 -60.40
N LEU A 69 -15.30 9.62 -59.81
CA LEU A 69 -15.55 9.42 -58.37
C LEU A 69 -15.47 7.96 -57.98
N LEU A 70 -15.93 7.03 -58.82
CA LEU A 70 -15.80 5.61 -58.56
C LEU A 70 -14.32 5.17 -58.53
N ALA A 71 -13.52 5.63 -59.50
CA ALA A 71 -12.08 5.36 -59.53
C ALA A 71 -11.36 5.96 -58.30
N PHE A 72 -11.74 7.16 -57.88
CA PHE A 72 -11.23 7.77 -56.65
C PHE A 72 -11.73 7.07 -55.38
N ALA A 73 -12.97 6.59 -55.31
CA ALA A 73 -13.45 5.84 -54.16
C ALA A 73 -12.69 4.51 -54.03
N ALA A 74 -12.47 3.81 -55.15
CA ALA A 74 -11.73 2.55 -55.20
C ALA A 74 -10.24 2.69 -54.84
N SER A 75 -9.62 3.85 -55.13
CA SER A 75 -8.24 4.12 -54.73
C SER A 75 -8.07 4.41 -53.24
N ARG A 76 -9.19 4.50 -52.49
CA ARG A 76 -9.25 4.75 -51.03
C ARG A 76 -8.30 5.87 -50.60
N PRO A 77 -8.54 7.12 -51.04
CA PRO A 77 -7.79 8.26 -50.57
C PRO A 77 -7.97 8.40 -49.07
N TRP A 78 -6.87 8.66 -48.39
CA TRP A 78 -6.85 8.96 -46.96
C TRP A 78 -6.32 10.38 -46.76
N ILE A 79 -6.82 11.04 -45.72
CA ILE A 79 -6.32 12.35 -45.29
C ILE A 79 -5.93 12.26 -43.83
N SER A 80 -4.84 12.95 -43.45
CA SER A 80 -4.47 13.10 -42.05
C SER A 80 -5.56 13.91 -41.35
N SER A 81 -6.06 13.37 -40.24
CA SER A 81 -7.21 13.91 -39.50
C SER A 81 -7.01 15.40 -39.15
N GLY A 82 -5.78 15.87 -38.96
CA GLY A 82 -5.46 17.28 -38.70
C GLY A 82 -6.09 18.32 -39.66
N PHE A 83 -6.40 17.98 -40.92
CA PHE A 83 -6.95 18.95 -41.89
C PHE A 83 -8.48 19.13 -41.82
N LEU A 84 -9.24 18.12 -41.37
CA LEU A 84 -10.71 18.16 -41.26
C LEU A 84 -11.21 18.19 -39.80
N THR A 85 -10.35 17.89 -38.82
CA THR A 85 -10.70 17.71 -37.40
C THR A 85 -10.73 19.02 -36.58
N GLY A 86 -10.74 20.18 -37.23
CA GLY A 86 -11.00 21.46 -36.54
C GLY A 86 -12.39 21.55 -35.88
N TYR A 87 -13.31 20.60 -36.16
CA TYR A 87 -14.70 20.70 -35.73
C TYR A 87 -15.30 19.49 -34.97
N ARG A 88 -14.59 18.36 -34.76
CA ARG A 88 -15.00 17.27 -33.82
C ARG A 88 -14.00 16.11 -33.79
N SER A 89 -13.61 15.67 -32.59
CA SER A 89 -12.91 14.41 -32.23
C SER A 89 -11.36 14.41 -32.13
N ALA A 90 -10.84 15.14 -31.16
CA ALA A 90 -10.24 14.44 -30.02
C ALA A 90 -11.01 14.98 -28.80
N GLY A 91 -11.81 14.13 -28.15
CA GLY A 91 -12.57 14.54 -26.97
C GLY A 91 -11.64 15.10 -25.89
N SER A 92 -12.22 15.78 -24.90
CA SER A 92 -11.53 15.99 -23.63
C SER A 92 -10.97 14.66 -23.10
N ARG A 93 -9.88 14.69 -22.35
CA ARG A 93 -9.29 13.53 -21.70
C ARG A 93 -9.28 13.67 -20.17
N ASP A 94 -9.22 12.55 -19.48
CA ASP A 94 -8.92 12.48 -18.05
C ASP A 94 -7.51 11.90 -17.87
N VAL A 95 -6.62 12.62 -17.18
CA VAL A 95 -5.24 12.20 -16.94
C VAL A 95 -5.00 12.06 -15.44
N VAL A 96 -4.35 10.99 -15.02
CA VAL A 96 -3.79 10.87 -13.67
C VAL A 96 -2.28 10.84 -13.78
N PHE A 97 -1.61 11.80 -13.15
CA PHE A 97 -0.17 11.74 -12.93
C PHE A 97 0.11 10.93 -11.67
N VAL A 98 0.97 9.91 -11.81
CA VAL A 98 1.53 9.17 -10.69
C VAL A 98 2.99 9.58 -10.58
N ILE A 99 3.34 10.30 -9.53
CA ILE A 99 4.71 10.74 -9.26
C ILE A 99 5.32 9.75 -8.29
N ASP A 100 6.40 9.09 -8.68
CA ASP A 100 7.14 8.20 -7.78
C ASP A 100 7.81 9.01 -6.67
N GLY A 101 7.43 8.73 -5.42
CA GLY A 101 7.88 9.41 -4.22
C GLY A 101 8.85 8.58 -3.37
N SER A 102 9.35 7.46 -3.90
CA SER A 102 10.21 6.52 -3.17
C SER A 102 11.64 7.05 -2.92
N ASN A 103 12.40 6.40 -2.04
CA ASN A 103 13.76 6.80 -1.65
C ASN A 103 14.72 6.95 -2.83
N SER A 104 14.67 6.05 -3.82
CA SER A 104 15.54 6.08 -5.00
C SER A 104 15.36 7.35 -5.83
N MET A 105 14.16 7.95 -5.80
CA MET A 105 13.87 9.22 -6.45
C MET A 105 14.61 10.41 -5.80
N SER A 106 15.22 10.23 -4.62
CA SER A 106 16.15 11.19 -4.00
C SER A 106 17.49 11.30 -4.75
N ARG A 107 17.75 10.35 -5.67
CA ARG A 107 18.98 10.29 -6.44
C ARG A 107 19.27 11.60 -7.18
N SER A 108 20.48 12.12 -7.00
CA SER A 108 20.88 13.43 -7.51
C SER A 108 22.02 13.36 -8.53
N ASP A 109 21.99 14.24 -9.53
CA ASP A 109 23.14 14.54 -10.41
C ASP A 109 24.01 15.71 -9.89
N GLY A 110 23.75 16.19 -8.67
CA GLY A 110 24.39 17.33 -8.04
C GLY A 110 23.70 18.68 -8.32
N LEU A 111 22.81 18.76 -9.32
CA LEU A 111 22.01 19.96 -9.61
C LEU A 111 20.53 19.77 -9.24
N THR A 112 19.98 18.59 -9.52
CA THR A 112 18.58 18.25 -9.25
C THR A 112 18.43 16.76 -8.96
N ASN A 113 17.41 16.38 -8.20
CA ASN A 113 17.10 14.98 -7.96
C ASN A 113 16.04 14.43 -8.94
N LEU A 114 15.92 13.10 -9.03
CA LEU A 114 14.98 12.43 -9.91
C LEU A 114 13.53 12.83 -9.65
N HIS A 115 13.13 12.98 -8.39
CA HIS A 115 11.81 13.46 -8.00
C HIS A 115 11.48 14.85 -8.59
N GLN A 116 12.41 15.80 -8.52
CA GLN A 116 12.28 17.11 -9.16
C GLN A 116 12.23 17.01 -10.69
N LYS A 117 12.97 16.06 -11.29
CA LYS A 117 12.85 15.77 -12.75
C LYS A 117 11.46 15.23 -13.09
N ALA A 118 10.88 14.37 -12.27
CA ALA A 118 9.51 13.85 -12.43
C ALA A 118 8.47 14.97 -12.37
N ILE A 119 8.53 15.82 -11.35
CA ILE A 119 7.63 17.00 -11.23
C ILE A 119 7.78 17.94 -12.43
N ARG A 120 9.01 18.18 -12.89
CA ARG A 120 9.26 19.03 -14.07
C ARG A 120 8.62 18.42 -15.33
N ARG A 121 8.79 17.12 -15.55
CA ARG A 121 8.19 16.41 -16.70
C ARG A 121 6.67 16.38 -16.64
N ALA A 122 6.08 16.20 -15.45
CA ALA A 122 4.65 16.31 -15.26
C ALA A 122 4.14 17.71 -15.66
N ASN A 123 4.87 18.77 -15.30
CA ASN A 123 4.55 20.14 -15.70
C ASN A 123 4.71 20.38 -17.21
N GLU A 124 5.74 19.82 -17.84
CA GLU A 124 5.95 19.89 -19.29
C GLU A 124 4.78 19.21 -20.04
N PHE A 125 4.33 18.04 -19.56
CA PHE A 125 3.17 17.37 -20.14
C PHE A 125 1.86 18.14 -19.88
N LEU A 126 1.66 18.66 -18.67
CA LEU A 126 0.51 19.48 -18.29
C LEU A 126 0.34 20.69 -19.22
N ALA A 127 1.44 21.31 -19.66
CA ALA A 127 1.42 22.42 -20.61
C ALA A 127 0.92 22.04 -22.02
N THR A 128 0.87 20.75 -22.35
CA THR A 128 0.35 20.27 -23.65
C THR A 128 -1.14 19.96 -23.64
N LEU A 129 -1.76 19.97 -22.46
CA LEU A 129 -3.18 19.65 -22.29
C LEU A 129 -4.09 20.81 -22.72
N ARG A 130 -5.29 20.46 -23.16
CA ARG A 130 -6.31 21.42 -23.62
C ARG A 130 -7.16 21.88 -22.43
N PRO A 131 -7.84 23.04 -22.51
CA PRO A 131 -8.70 23.53 -21.41
C PRO A 131 -9.84 22.59 -20.98
N GLY A 132 -10.23 21.64 -21.84
CA GLY A 132 -11.25 20.63 -21.52
C GLY A 132 -10.70 19.37 -20.84
N ASP A 133 -9.38 19.21 -20.76
CA ASP A 133 -8.72 18.04 -20.18
C ASP A 133 -8.66 18.17 -18.66
N THR A 134 -8.94 17.08 -17.94
CA THR A 134 -8.90 17.05 -16.48
C THR A 134 -7.64 16.33 -15.99
N VAL A 135 -7.11 16.74 -14.84
CA VAL A 135 -5.90 16.15 -14.27
C VAL A 135 -6.05 15.90 -12.77
N ALA A 136 -5.73 14.67 -12.35
CA ALA A 136 -5.49 14.30 -10.97
C ALA A 136 -4.01 13.93 -10.76
N VAL A 137 -3.56 13.95 -9.51
CA VAL A 137 -2.16 13.72 -9.13
C VAL A 137 -2.14 12.82 -7.91
N ILE A 138 -1.32 11.76 -7.98
CA ILE A 138 -1.03 10.82 -6.91
C ILE A 138 0.49 10.86 -6.66
N ASP A 139 0.87 10.98 -5.39
CA ASP A 139 2.22 10.75 -4.91
C ASP A 139 2.33 9.27 -4.50
N ALA A 140 3.13 8.49 -5.22
CA ALA A 140 3.26 7.06 -5.04
C ALA A 140 4.34 6.75 -4.01
N ARG A 141 3.90 6.32 -2.83
CA ARG A 141 4.73 5.90 -1.69
C ARG A 141 4.28 4.52 -1.20
N ASP A 142 4.72 4.09 -0.02
CA ASP A 142 4.27 2.86 0.66
C ASP A 142 2.73 2.75 0.67
N GLN A 143 2.04 3.89 0.84
CA GLN A 143 0.65 4.04 0.42
C GLN A 143 0.50 5.24 -0.51
N PRO A 144 -0.24 5.10 -1.62
CA PRO A 144 -0.47 6.21 -2.52
C PRO A 144 -1.23 7.34 -1.83
N ILE A 145 -0.78 8.58 -2.05
CA ILE A 145 -1.39 9.78 -1.49
C ILE A 145 -1.97 10.60 -2.65
N PRO A 146 -3.29 10.65 -2.83
CA PRO A 146 -3.91 11.47 -3.86
C PRO A 146 -3.83 12.95 -3.48
N ILE A 147 -2.86 13.66 -4.05
CA ILE A 147 -2.65 15.10 -3.89
C ILE A 147 -3.81 15.89 -4.51
N VAL A 148 -4.32 15.41 -5.65
CA VAL A 148 -5.52 15.92 -6.32
C VAL A 148 -6.49 14.76 -6.54
N LYS A 149 -7.39 14.55 -5.57
CA LYS A 149 -8.38 13.44 -5.56
C LYS A 149 -9.40 13.50 -6.69
N SER A 150 -9.84 14.72 -7.04
CA SER A 150 -10.85 14.94 -8.08
C SER A 150 -10.18 15.64 -9.25
N PRO A 151 -10.19 15.05 -10.46
CA PRO A 151 -9.52 15.63 -11.61
C PRO A 151 -9.98 17.06 -11.90
N LEU A 152 -9.03 17.98 -12.03
CA LEU A 152 -9.29 19.40 -12.22
C LEU A 152 -9.02 19.83 -13.66
N GLN A 153 -9.90 20.67 -14.21
CA GLN A 153 -9.67 21.36 -15.49
C GLN A 153 -8.73 22.56 -15.35
N ASN A 154 -8.67 23.15 -14.15
CA ASN A 154 -7.78 24.28 -13.88
C ASN A 154 -6.36 23.78 -13.66
N HIS A 155 -5.58 23.76 -14.73
CA HIS A 155 -4.19 23.26 -14.73
C HIS A 155 -3.25 24.12 -13.87
N ASP A 156 -3.57 25.39 -13.62
CA ASP A 156 -2.74 26.23 -12.74
C ASP A 156 -2.82 25.76 -11.29
N VAL A 157 -4.00 25.31 -10.83
CA VAL A 157 -4.16 24.71 -9.49
C VAL A 157 -3.37 23.40 -9.37
N VAL A 158 -3.41 22.58 -10.42
CA VAL A 158 -2.65 21.32 -10.48
C VAL A 158 -1.15 21.60 -10.43
N ARG A 159 -0.68 22.63 -11.15
CA ARG A 159 0.71 23.07 -11.15
C ARG A 159 1.19 23.51 -9.75
N GLU A 160 0.37 24.25 -9.01
CA GLU A 160 0.71 24.62 -7.63
C GLU A 160 0.74 23.40 -6.70
N LYS A 161 -0.18 22.44 -6.89
CA LYS A 161 -0.20 21.18 -6.13
C LYS A 161 1.00 20.28 -6.42
N LEU A 162 1.50 20.24 -7.66
CA LEU A 162 2.72 19.53 -8.01
C LEU A 162 3.95 20.09 -7.28
N LYS A 163 3.98 21.40 -6.99
CA LYS A 163 5.08 22.03 -6.22
C LYS A 163 5.03 21.72 -4.73
N SER A 164 3.86 21.37 -4.20
CA SER A 164 3.67 21.05 -2.77
C SER A 164 3.92 19.57 -2.45
N ILE A 165 4.32 18.75 -3.43
CA ILE A 165 4.66 17.35 -3.18
C ILE A 165 5.93 17.30 -2.31
N PRO A 166 5.91 16.60 -1.16
CA PRO A 166 7.06 16.54 -0.27
C PRO A 166 8.23 15.80 -0.92
N PRO A 167 9.46 15.94 -0.39
CA PRO A 167 10.62 15.20 -0.88
C PRO A 167 10.39 13.68 -0.92
N PRO A 168 11.12 12.96 -1.78
CA PRO A 168 11.05 11.51 -1.85
C PRO A 168 11.50 10.87 -0.52
N ALA A 169 10.70 9.93 -0.02
CA ALA A 169 11.01 9.14 1.16
C ALA A 169 10.09 7.92 1.29
N GLY A 170 10.66 6.83 1.82
CA GLY A 170 10.00 5.54 1.99
C GLY A 170 10.14 4.64 0.78
N ALA A 171 9.39 3.54 0.80
CA ALA A 171 9.22 2.69 -0.36
C ALA A 171 8.15 3.27 -1.29
N GLY A 172 8.15 2.83 -2.55
CA GLY A 172 7.07 3.11 -3.50
C GLY A 172 6.21 1.87 -3.74
N ASP A 173 4.88 2.02 -3.79
CA ASP A 173 3.97 0.99 -4.31
C ASP A 173 3.28 1.52 -5.58
N LEU A 174 3.96 1.32 -6.72
CA LEU A 174 3.51 1.85 -8.01
C LEU A 174 2.29 1.08 -8.54
N GLN A 175 2.16 -0.20 -8.22
CA GLN A 175 0.99 -0.98 -8.60
C GLN A 175 -0.25 -0.41 -7.90
N ARG A 176 -0.22 -0.25 -6.58
CA ARG A 176 -1.34 0.28 -5.80
C ARG A 176 -1.67 1.73 -6.16
N ALA A 177 -0.66 2.53 -6.50
CA ALA A 177 -0.88 3.89 -7.01
C ALA A 177 -1.61 3.88 -8.36
N CYS A 178 -1.29 2.93 -9.25
CA CYS A 178 -2.03 2.74 -10.50
C CYS A 178 -3.46 2.24 -10.26
N GLU A 179 -3.69 1.34 -9.29
CA GLU A 179 -5.04 0.91 -8.89
C GLU A 179 -5.90 2.09 -8.43
N GLU A 180 -5.34 2.97 -7.59
CA GLU A 180 -6.03 4.19 -7.17
C GLU A 180 -6.27 5.14 -8.35
N ALA A 181 -5.32 5.28 -9.28
CA ALA A 181 -5.50 6.06 -10.50
C ALA A 181 -6.66 5.54 -11.36
N VAL A 182 -6.78 4.22 -11.53
CA VAL A 182 -7.94 3.60 -12.22
C VAL A 182 -9.24 3.92 -11.48
N GLY A 183 -9.22 3.87 -10.13
CA GLY A 183 -10.37 4.23 -9.30
C GLY A 183 -10.83 5.69 -9.44
N ILE A 184 -9.89 6.63 -9.63
CA ILE A 184 -10.19 8.03 -9.93
C ILE A 184 -10.78 8.16 -11.34
N LEU A 185 -10.14 7.57 -12.35
CA LEU A 185 -10.58 7.64 -13.75
C LEU A 185 -11.92 6.96 -14.00
N GLY A 186 -12.25 5.90 -13.27
CA GLY A 186 -13.52 5.21 -13.35
C GLY A 186 -14.73 6.08 -13.01
N ARG A 187 -14.53 7.18 -12.28
CA ARG A 187 -15.58 8.16 -11.91
C ARG A 187 -15.73 9.30 -12.92
N CYS A 188 -14.84 9.35 -13.91
CA CYS A 188 -14.79 10.45 -14.87
C CYS A 188 -15.52 10.11 -16.17
N SER A 189 -15.92 11.12 -16.94
CA SER A 189 -16.81 10.96 -18.10
C SER A 189 -16.13 11.15 -19.46
N ASN A 190 -14.85 11.51 -19.50
CA ASN A 190 -14.19 11.75 -20.78
C ASN A 190 -13.84 10.43 -21.48
N GLY A 191 -13.78 10.49 -22.82
CA GLY A 191 -13.63 9.32 -23.68
C GLY A 191 -12.19 8.81 -23.85
N ALA A 192 -11.20 9.58 -23.40
CA ALA A 192 -9.79 9.19 -23.35
C ALA A 192 -9.32 9.29 -21.89
N ARG A 193 -8.67 8.23 -21.40
CA ARG A 193 -8.27 8.09 -20.00
C ARG A 193 -6.83 7.60 -19.94
N GLU A 194 -5.99 8.35 -19.25
CA GLU A 194 -4.55 8.16 -19.30
C GLU A 194 -4.00 8.13 -17.87
N ILE A 195 -3.15 7.15 -17.57
CA ILE A 195 -2.35 7.11 -16.35
C ILE A 195 -0.90 7.27 -16.78
N ILE A 196 -0.21 8.28 -16.24
CA ILE A 196 1.19 8.56 -16.59
C ILE A 196 2.02 8.50 -15.31
N VAL A 197 2.84 7.46 -15.21
CA VAL A 197 3.76 7.20 -14.10
C VAL A 197 5.12 7.79 -14.42
N PHE A 198 5.67 8.58 -13.51
CA PHE A 198 7.00 9.16 -13.61
C PHE A 198 7.90 8.53 -12.54
N SER A 199 8.77 7.60 -12.93
CA SER A 199 9.57 6.74 -12.03
C SER A 199 10.96 6.46 -12.62
N ASP A 200 11.89 5.90 -11.83
CA ASP A 200 13.29 5.64 -12.19
C ASP A 200 13.61 4.19 -12.59
N ARG A 201 12.57 3.35 -12.80
CA ARG A 201 12.67 1.93 -13.19
C ARG A 201 13.25 1.00 -12.13
N GLN A 202 13.36 1.43 -10.87
CA GLN A 202 13.73 0.52 -9.80
C GLN A 202 12.74 -0.63 -9.69
N ARG A 203 13.23 -1.84 -9.41
CA ARG A 203 12.46 -3.09 -9.40
C ARG A 203 11.49 -3.18 -8.22
N SER A 204 11.90 -2.72 -7.04
CA SER A 204 11.18 -2.84 -5.76
C SER A 204 9.72 -2.37 -5.87
N GLY A 205 9.50 -1.15 -6.38
CA GLY A 205 8.18 -0.54 -6.44
C GLY A 205 7.17 -1.17 -7.41
N TRP A 206 7.61 -2.10 -8.27
CA TRP A 206 6.74 -2.80 -9.22
C TRP A 206 6.43 -4.25 -8.83
N SER A 207 7.19 -4.85 -7.90
CA SER A 207 7.01 -6.26 -7.49
C SER A 207 6.70 -7.22 -8.66
N PRO A 208 7.51 -7.26 -9.74
CA PRO A 208 7.15 -7.91 -11.01
C PRO A 208 7.02 -9.44 -10.94
N SER A 209 7.40 -10.04 -9.80
CA SER A 209 7.27 -11.47 -9.53
C SER A 209 5.91 -11.89 -8.97
N ASP A 210 5.08 -10.95 -8.51
CA ASP A 210 3.76 -11.26 -7.93
C ASP A 210 2.68 -11.33 -9.02
N ASN A 211 2.62 -12.47 -9.72
CA ASN A 211 1.65 -12.67 -10.80
C ASN A 211 0.19 -12.53 -10.33
N ALA A 212 -0.14 -12.99 -9.12
CA ALA A 212 -1.51 -12.96 -8.62
C ALA A 212 -1.99 -11.52 -8.34
N SER A 213 -1.11 -10.66 -7.86
CA SER A 213 -1.42 -9.23 -7.71
C SER A 213 -1.59 -8.55 -9.06
N TRP A 214 -0.75 -8.86 -10.05
CA TRP A 214 -0.88 -8.27 -11.38
C TRP A 214 -2.10 -8.77 -12.17
N GLU A 215 -2.53 -10.01 -12.00
CA GLU A 215 -3.80 -10.51 -12.57
C GLU A 215 -5.00 -9.75 -11.98
N ARG A 216 -5.01 -9.50 -10.67
CA ARG A 216 -6.04 -8.65 -10.04
C ARG A 216 -6.01 -7.22 -10.58
N PHE A 217 -4.81 -6.66 -10.83
CA PHE A 217 -4.69 -5.35 -11.44
C PHE A 217 -5.27 -5.30 -12.86
N GLU A 218 -5.08 -6.35 -13.67
CA GLU A 218 -5.71 -6.44 -15.00
C GLU A 218 -7.24 -6.37 -14.92
N ASP A 219 -7.84 -7.07 -13.95
CA ASP A 219 -9.30 -7.01 -13.73
C ASP A 219 -9.75 -5.59 -13.36
N VAL A 220 -9.00 -4.90 -12.49
CA VAL A 220 -9.25 -3.50 -12.11
C VAL A 220 -9.13 -2.58 -13.33
N LEU A 221 -8.09 -2.75 -14.16
CA LEU A 221 -7.85 -1.92 -15.36
C LEU A 221 -8.96 -2.06 -16.40
N ASN A 222 -9.58 -3.25 -16.51
CA ASN A 222 -10.66 -3.55 -17.45
C ASN A 222 -12.07 -3.22 -16.90
N PHE A 223 -12.20 -2.92 -15.62
CA PHE A 223 -13.49 -2.63 -14.98
C PHE A 223 -14.19 -1.35 -15.50
N PRO A 224 -13.50 -0.22 -15.72
CA PRO A 224 -14.14 1.00 -16.20
C PRO A 224 -14.67 0.87 -17.64
N SER A 225 -15.75 1.60 -17.95
CA SER A 225 -16.38 1.61 -19.29
C SER A 225 -15.46 2.03 -20.44
N VAL A 226 -14.41 2.79 -20.13
CA VAL A 226 -13.30 3.13 -21.01
C VAL A 226 -12.04 2.70 -20.28
N ARG A 227 -11.34 1.70 -20.82
CA ARG A 227 -10.08 1.21 -20.29
C ARG A 227 -9.04 2.34 -20.32
N PRO A 228 -8.40 2.69 -19.18
CA PRO A 228 -7.29 3.63 -19.18
C PRO A 228 -6.05 3.05 -19.86
N ASP A 229 -5.31 3.89 -20.58
CA ASP A 229 -3.96 3.57 -21.07
C ASP A 229 -2.94 3.94 -19.99
N LEU A 230 -2.04 3.01 -19.66
CA LEU A 230 -1.01 3.18 -18.63
C LEU A 230 0.37 3.37 -19.25
N TRP A 231 0.99 4.52 -19.00
CA TRP A 231 2.29 4.91 -19.52
C TRP A 231 3.31 5.04 -18.38
N VAL A 232 4.49 4.46 -18.56
CA VAL A 232 5.59 4.56 -17.59
C VAL A 232 6.74 5.34 -18.22
N VAL A 233 6.95 6.56 -17.74
CA VAL A 233 7.97 7.49 -18.20
C VAL A 233 9.20 7.38 -17.31
N ASP A 234 10.32 6.94 -17.90
CA ASP A 234 11.59 6.82 -17.20
C ASP A 234 12.25 8.18 -16.96
N VAL A 235 12.32 8.64 -15.71
CA VAL A 235 12.95 9.92 -15.33
C VAL A 235 14.45 9.83 -15.08
N SER A 236 15.01 8.62 -15.04
CA SER A 236 16.43 8.36 -14.82
C SER A 236 17.30 8.59 -16.07
N SER A 237 16.67 8.73 -17.25
CA SER A 237 17.35 8.90 -18.53
C SER A 237 18.47 9.97 -18.46
N GLY A 238 19.72 9.54 -18.68
CA GLY A 238 20.91 10.40 -18.64
C GLY A 238 21.73 10.32 -17.35
N LEU A 239 21.23 9.66 -16.31
CA LEU A 239 22.06 9.17 -15.20
C LEU A 239 22.65 7.81 -15.55
N GLY A 240 23.91 7.56 -15.17
CA GLY A 240 24.50 6.22 -15.29
C GLY A 240 23.85 5.22 -14.32
N ALA A 241 24.21 3.95 -14.38
CA ALA A 241 23.80 2.99 -13.35
C ALA A 241 24.34 3.41 -11.96
N ILE A 242 23.61 3.07 -10.89
CA ILE A 242 24.11 3.23 -9.52
C ILE A 242 25.28 2.25 -9.33
N ARG A 243 26.49 2.79 -9.12
CA ARG A 243 27.71 1.96 -9.00
C ARG A 243 28.21 1.82 -7.57
N ASN A 244 27.98 2.83 -6.74
CA ASN A 244 28.43 2.89 -5.35
C ASN A 244 27.24 3.45 -4.56
N ASN A 245 26.50 2.60 -3.84
CA ASN A 245 25.43 3.02 -2.94
C ASN A 245 25.62 2.31 -1.61
N VAL A 246 25.48 3.04 -0.52
CA VAL A 246 25.49 2.46 0.82
C VAL A 246 24.20 2.84 1.52
N SER A 247 23.45 1.85 1.98
CA SER A 247 22.19 2.08 2.67
C SER A 247 22.22 1.57 4.12
N LEU A 248 21.43 2.22 4.96
CA LEU A 248 21.18 1.78 6.34
C LEU A 248 19.85 1.06 6.43
N GLY A 249 19.89 -0.20 6.83
CA GLY A 249 18.68 -0.97 7.12
C GLY A 249 17.98 -0.53 8.40
N ARG A 250 16.86 -1.19 8.69
CA ARG A 250 16.10 -0.98 9.93
C ARG A 250 16.94 -1.24 11.17
N ILE A 251 16.83 -0.35 12.16
CA ILE A 251 17.44 -0.56 13.47
C ILE A 251 16.68 -1.66 14.22
N LYS A 252 17.38 -2.72 14.61
CA LYS A 252 16.90 -3.70 15.59
C LYS A 252 17.31 -3.27 16.98
N VAL A 253 16.32 -3.11 17.86
CA VAL A 253 16.52 -2.76 19.27
C VAL A 253 16.34 -3.98 20.14
N SER A 254 17.23 -4.18 21.12
CA SER A 254 17.10 -5.30 22.07
C SER A 254 15.88 -5.21 22.99
N ARG A 255 15.26 -4.02 23.11
CA ARG A 255 14.00 -3.75 23.81
C ARG A 255 13.44 -2.39 23.42
N ASP A 256 12.14 -2.29 23.24
CA ASP A 256 11.43 -1.02 23.02
C ASP A 256 11.18 -0.25 24.34
N LEU A 257 11.08 -0.98 25.46
CA LEU A 257 10.85 -0.43 26.79
C LEU A 257 12.05 -0.73 27.71
N THR A 258 12.58 0.30 28.37
CA THR A 258 13.71 0.20 29.28
C THR A 258 13.55 1.14 30.48
N VAL A 259 14.57 1.14 31.34
CA VAL A 259 14.68 1.96 32.55
C VAL A 259 15.99 2.76 32.51
N PRO A 260 16.11 3.84 33.31
CA PRO A 260 17.31 4.65 33.32
C PRO A 260 18.60 3.84 33.56
N ASN A 261 19.64 4.21 32.83
CA ASN A 261 20.98 3.64 32.86
C ASN A 261 21.11 2.19 32.39
N PHE A 262 20.02 1.55 31.96
CA PHE A 262 20.08 0.21 31.39
C PHE A 262 20.58 0.26 29.93
N PRO A 263 21.63 -0.49 29.56
CA PRO A 263 22.16 -0.48 28.21
C PRO A 263 21.22 -1.20 27.24
N VAL A 264 20.78 -0.50 26.21
CA VAL A 264 20.00 -1.04 25.08
C VAL A 264 20.94 -1.27 23.90
N SER A 265 20.94 -2.47 23.34
CA SER A 265 21.69 -2.79 22.13
C SER A 265 20.90 -2.39 20.89
N PHE A 266 21.58 -1.75 19.95
CA PHE A 266 21.09 -1.36 18.63
C PHE A 266 21.92 -2.06 17.58
N GLN A 267 21.26 -2.74 16.64
CA GLN A 267 21.90 -3.39 15.49
C GLN A 267 21.35 -2.79 14.21
N VAL A 268 22.24 -2.33 13.33
CA VAL A 268 21.88 -1.72 12.04
C VAL A 268 22.64 -2.44 10.93
N PRO A 269 21.95 -3.07 9.98
CA PRO A 269 22.57 -3.55 8.77
C PRO A 269 23.07 -2.38 7.93
N VAL A 270 24.35 -2.41 7.55
CA VAL A 270 24.95 -1.45 6.60
C VAL A 270 25.25 -2.21 5.33
N ARG A 271 24.53 -1.88 4.25
CA ARG A 271 24.62 -2.59 2.98
C ARG A 271 25.45 -1.78 1.99
N ASN A 272 26.38 -2.45 1.31
CA ASN A 272 27.15 -1.86 0.21
C ASN A 272 26.76 -2.56 -1.08
N SER A 273 26.04 -1.84 -1.94
CA SER A 273 25.63 -2.34 -3.26
C SER A 273 26.70 -2.12 -4.33
N GLY A 274 27.82 -1.48 -3.98
CA GLY A 274 28.91 -1.19 -4.88
C GLY A 274 29.88 -2.36 -5.11
N SER A 275 30.71 -2.21 -6.15
CA SER A 275 31.70 -3.22 -6.55
C SER A 275 33.01 -3.17 -5.77
N GLU A 276 33.23 -2.14 -4.94
CA GLU A 276 34.42 -1.96 -4.11
C GLU A 276 34.06 -1.92 -2.63
N ALA A 277 35.01 -2.28 -1.75
CA ALA A 277 34.83 -2.15 -0.32
C ALA A 277 34.84 -0.67 0.10
N VAL A 278 33.96 -0.29 1.03
CA VAL A 278 33.80 1.10 1.48
C VAL A 278 33.92 1.18 3.00
N ASN A 279 34.61 2.22 3.47
CA ASN A 279 34.65 2.55 4.91
C ASN A 279 33.61 3.64 5.19
N VAL A 280 32.56 3.27 5.91
CA VAL A 280 31.36 4.07 6.13
C VAL A 280 31.44 4.74 7.51
N PRO A 281 31.60 6.07 7.60
CA PRO A 281 31.52 6.78 8.87
C PRO A 281 30.05 6.90 9.30
N LEU A 282 29.74 6.37 10.47
CA LEU A 282 28.43 6.41 11.10
C LEU A 282 28.44 7.43 12.24
N GLN A 283 27.46 8.33 12.22
CA GLN A 283 27.17 9.30 13.25
C GLN A 283 25.94 8.85 14.03
N ILE A 284 26.02 8.87 15.36
CA ILE A 284 24.91 8.49 16.23
C ILE A 284 24.36 9.73 16.91
N LEU A 285 23.05 9.91 16.81
CA LEU A 285 22.32 10.99 17.45
C LEU A 285 21.26 10.42 18.39
N THR A 286 21.13 11.02 19.57
CA THR A 286 20.03 10.78 20.50
C THR A 286 19.23 12.07 20.64
N ASN A 287 17.93 12.02 20.36
CA ASN A 287 17.03 13.18 20.38
C ASN A 287 17.60 14.36 19.57
N GLY A 288 18.11 14.07 18.37
CA GLY A 288 18.73 15.06 17.48
C GLY A 288 20.14 15.52 17.89
N GLN A 289 20.63 15.17 19.08
CA GLN A 289 21.96 15.56 19.55
C GLN A 289 23.01 14.48 19.23
N ARG A 290 24.09 14.88 18.56
CA ARG A 290 25.20 13.98 18.21
C ARG A 290 25.98 13.54 19.44
N VAL A 291 26.19 12.23 19.57
CA VAL A 291 26.94 11.60 20.67
C VAL A 291 28.30 11.17 20.15
N ALA A 292 29.25 12.11 20.07
CA ALA A 292 30.52 11.93 19.34
C ALA A 292 31.37 10.72 19.80
N ASN A 293 31.26 10.28 21.06
CA ASN A 293 31.96 9.11 21.59
C ASN A 293 31.37 7.76 21.12
N LEU A 294 30.24 7.77 20.43
CA LEU A 294 29.60 6.58 19.87
C LEU A 294 29.76 6.48 18.35
N ASP A 295 30.26 7.52 17.69
CA ASP A 295 30.57 7.50 16.25
C ASP A 295 31.59 6.40 15.92
N ALA A 296 31.44 5.80 14.76
CA ALA A 296 32.27 4.68 14.33
C ALA A 296 32.48 4.68 12.82
N THR A 297 33.53 4.03 12.34
CA THR A 297 33.71 3.73 10.92
C THR A 297 33.59 2.22 10.73
N VAL A 298 32.71 1.80 9.83
CA VAL A 298 32.46 0.40 9.51
C VAL A 298 33.01 0.09 8.12
N SER A 299 33.82 -0.95 8.00
CA SER A 299 34.28 -1.44 6.69
C SER A 299 33.26 -2.44 6.15
N VAL A 300 32.73 -2.17 4.96
CA VAL A 300 31.71 -3.01 4.32
C VAL A 300 32.27 -3.53 2.99
N PRO A 301 32.47 -4.86 2.85
CA PRO A 301 32.91 -5.45 1.59
C PRO A 301 31.94 -5.17 0.43
N PRO A 302 32.38 -5.31 -0.84
CA PRO A 302 31.51 -5.09 -1.99
C PRO A 302 30.35 -6.09 -2.02
N GLN A 303 29.18 -5.63 -2.48
CA GLN A 303 27.96 -6.44 -2.64
C GLN A 303 27.62 -7.27 -1.39
N SER A 304 27.79 -6.66 -0.21
CA SER A 304 27.64 -7.35 1.07
C SER A 304 27.01 -6.44 2.13
N GLU A 305 26.67 -7.05 3.26
CA GLU A 305 26.09 -6.37 4.40
C GLU A 305 26.93 -6.64 5.64
N THR A 306 27.23 -5.59 6.41
CA THR A 306 27.88 -5.67 7.71
C THR A 306 26.93 -5.13 8.77
N VAL A 307 26.67 -5.90 9.82
CA VAL A 307 25.83 -5.44 10.95
C VAL A 307 26.67 -4.60 11.91
N PHE A 308 26.37 -3.31 11.98
CA PHE A 308 26.88 -2.42 13.01
C PHE A 308 26.12 -2.62 14.31
N SER A 309 26.81 -2.69 15.44
CA SER A 309 26.19 -2.87 16.76
C SER A 309 26.76 -1.89 17.79
N ARG A 310 25.87 -1.27 18.57
CA ARG A 310 26.24 -0.38 19.68
C ARG A 310 25.26 -0.46 20.84
N SER A 311 25.75 -0.25 22.05
CA SER A 311 24.92 -0.18 23.25
C SER A 311 24.85 1.25 23.78
N ILE A 312 23.65 1.72 24.07
CA ILE A 312 23.37 3.06 24.58
C ILE A 312 22.54 2.95 25.85
N SER A 313 22.89 3.73 26.87
CA SER A 313 22.10 3.86 28.10
C SER A 313 21.49 5.26 28.16
N PHE A 314 20.21 5.35 28.49
CA PHE A 314 19.48 6.60 28.61
C PHE A 314 19.30 6.98 30.08
N THR A 315 19.35 8.28 30.41
CA THR A 315 19.22 8.75 31.79
C THR A 315 17.83 9.32 32.11
N GLY A 316 17.21 10.03 31.16
CA GLY A 316 15.88 10.62 31.30
C GLY A 316 14.75 9.64 30.98
N ALA A 317 13.64 9.76 31.70
CA ALA A 317 12.39 9.10 31.34
C ALA A 317 11.77 9.76 30.09
N GLY A 318 10.86 9.06 29.43
CA GLY A 318 10.23 9.49 28.18
C GLY A 318 10.73 8.72 26.96
N THR A 319 10.21 9.08 25.80
CA THR A 319 10.60 8.47 24.54
C THR A 319 11.89 9.09 24.03
N ASN A 320 12.88 8.25 23.73
CA ASN A 320 14.17 8.66 23.20
C ASN A 320 14.31 8.16 21.76
N ILE A 321 14.66 9.05 20.84
CA ILE A 321 14.90 8.73 19.44
C ILE A 321 16.40 8.54 19.22
N VAL A 322 16.79 7.35 18.79
CA VAL A 322 18.13 7.06 18.28
C VAL A 322 18.10 7.18 16.77
N SER A 323 18.98 8.01 16.22
CA SER A 323 19.18 8.13 14.78
C SER A 323 20.61 7.74 14.45
N ILE A 324 20.78 6.87 13.46
CA ILE A 324 22.08 6.54 12.89
C ILE A 324 22.11 7.13 11.49
N LYS A 325 23.10 7.97 11.23
CA LYS A 325 23.31 8.63 9.95
C LYS A 325 24.66 8.24 9.38
N LEU A 326 24.73 7.93 8.10
CA LEU A 326 26.01 7.81 7.40
C LEU A 326 26.30 9.10 6.62
N SER A 327 27.58 9.35 6.33
CA SER A 327 27.98 10.49 5.52
C SER A 327 29.08 10.07 4.54
N LEU A 328 28.70 9.90 3.28
CA LEU A 328 29.62 9.56 2.19
C LEU A 328 29.55 10.65 1.11
N PRO A 329 30.70 11.19 0.64
CA PRO A 329 30.72 12.24 -0.37
C PRO A 329 30.19 11.81 -1.76
N GLU A 330 30.26 10.52 -2.08
CA GLU A 330 29.93 9.97 -3.41
C GLU A 330 28.65 9.12 -3.41
N ASP A 331 27.80 9.23 -2.39
CA ASP A 331 26.56 8.47 -2.29
C ASP A 331 25.45 9.08 -3.15
N PRO A 332 24.92 8.36 -4.16
CA PRO A 332 23.94 8.93 -5.09
C PRO A 332 22.56 9.08 -4.47
N VAL A 333 22.19 8.25 -3.48
CA VAL A 333 20.89 8.26 -2.80
C VAL A 333 21.11 8.83 -1.40
N ALA A 334 20.30 9.82 -1.01
CA ALA A 334 20.46 10.51 0.27
C ALA A 334 19.43 10.08 1.32
N ALA A 335 18.29 9.56 0.85
CA ALA A 335 17.16 9.21 1.71
C ALA A 335 17.41 7.93 2.54
N ASP A 336 18.31 7.05 2.09
CA ASP A 336 18.73 5.80 2.74
C ASP A 336 19.94 5.97 3.69
N ASN A 337 20.43 7.21 3.83
CA ASN A 337 21.58 7.54 4.67
C ASN A 337 21.23 7.78 6.15
N ALA A 338 19.96 7.63 6.52
CA ALA A 338 19.49 7.79 7.88
C ALA A 338 18.46 6.73 8.25
N THR A 339 18.58 6.17 9.45
CA THR A 339 17.61 5.25 10.04
C THR A 339 17.37 5.64 11.50
N HIS A 340 16.19 5.34 12.01
CA HIS A 340 15.70 5.80 13.30
C HIS A 340 15.12 4.64 14.11
N ALA A 341 15.16 4.76 15.44
CA ALA A 341 14.39 3.92 16.35
C ALA A 341 14.02 4.71 17.60
N ALA A 342 12.83 4.47 18.12
CA ALA A 342 12.37 4.98 19.39
C ALA A 342 12.61 3.95 20.50
N VAL A 343 12.97 4.41 21.69
CA VAL A 343 13.05 3.60 22.91
C VAL A 343 12.37 4.37 24.03
N GLN A 344 11.38 3.75 24.65
CA GLN A 344 10.76 4.31 25.85
C GLN A 344 11.59 4.00 27.08
N VAL A 345 11.89 5.03 27.85
CA VAL A 345 12.45 4.92 29.18
C VAL A 345 11.34 5.21 30.20
N THR A 346 11.01 4.24 31.05
CA THR A 346 10.10 4.44 32.19
C THR A 346 10.89 4.43 33.50
N SER A 347 10.42 5.14 34.51
CA SER A 347 11.05 5.14 35.85
C SER A 347 11.04 3.75 36.48
N ALA A 348 9.93 3.02 36.33
CA ALA A 348 9.79 1.61 36.67
C ALA A 348 8.59 0.99 35.94
N VAL A 349 8.55 -0.34 35.85
CA VAL A 349 7.39 -1.08 35.33
C VAL A 349 6.51 -1.49 36.51
N PRO A 350 5.28 -0.94 36.65
CA PRO A 350 4.36 -1.35 37.70
C PRO A 350 3.74 -2.71 37.36
N VAL A 351 3.83 -3.67 38.29
CA VAL A 351 3.38 -5.05 38.10
C VAL A 351 2.50 -5.49 39.26
N LEU A 352 1.39 -6.16 38.96
CA LEU A 352 0.53 -6.79 39.95
C LEU A 352 0.79 -8.30 39.99
N LEU A 353 1.09 -8.84 41.16
CA LEU A 353 1.18 -10.27 41.42
C LEU A 353 -0.14 -10.73 42.07
N VAL A 354 -0.85 -11.63 41.42
CA VAL A 354 -2.11 -12.18 41.92
C VAL A 354 -1.83 -13.55 42.55
N GLU A 355 -2.07 -13.62 43.85
CA GLU A 355 -1.83 -14.80 44.68
C GLU A 355 -3.11 -15.62 44.87
N ASN A 356 -3.03 -16.93 44.63
CA ASN A 356 -4.11 -17.88 44.90
C ASN A 356 -3.70 -18.90 45.97
N SER A 357 -3.54 -18.44 47.21
CA SER A 357 -3.29 -19.31 48.36
C SER A 357 -4.05 -18.83 49.59
N ASP A 358 -4.67 -19.77 50.29
CA ASP A 358 -5.30 -19.54 51.59
C ASP A 358 -4.28 -19.54 52.74
N SER A 359 -3.00 -19.85 52.46
CA SER A 359 -1.95 -19.85 53.47
C SER A 359 -1.75 -18.45 54.07
N LEU A 360 -1.80 -18.36 55.40
CA LEU A 360 -1.40 -17.16 56.14
C LEU A 360 0.11 -16.93 56.10
N ASN A 361 0.89 -18.00 55.89
CA ASN A 361 2.34 -17.89 55.77
C ASN A 361 2.72 -17.53 54.32
N ARG A 362 3.32 -16.35 54.15
CA ARG A 362 3.77 -15.82 52.85
C ARG A 362 4.81 -16.70 52.17
N SER A 363 5.61 -17.49 52.89
CA SER A 363 6.60 -18.37 52.25
C SER A 363 5.96 -19.49 51.41
N ASN A 364 4.67 -19.76 51.63
CA ASN A 364 3.92 -20.78 50.91
C ASN A 364 3.12 -20.20 49.74
N TRP A 365 3.18 -18.89 49.52
CA TRP A 365 2.48 -18.23 48.41
C TRP A 365 3.10 -18.61 47.07
N ASN A 366 2.27 -18.78 46.05
CA ASN A 366 2.71 -19.04 44.68
C ASN A 366 3.56 -17.89 44.13
N THR A 367 3.28 -16.67 44.57
CA THR A 367 3.98 -15.44 44.22
C THR A 367 5.22 -15.16 45.07
N PHE A 368 5.52 -15.96 46.11
CA PHE A 368 6.59 -15.67 47.09
C PHE A 368 7.95 -15.40 46.44
N PHE A 369 8.41 -16.32 45.60
CA PHE A 369 9.72 -16.19 44.95
C PHE A 369 9.74 -15.03 43.95
N ALA A 370 8.64 -14.80 43.21
CA ALA A 370 8.54 -13.68 42.29
C ALA A 370 8.54 -12.33 43.02
N SER A 371 7.82 -12.22 44.13
CA SER A 371 7.85 -11.06 45.03
C SER A 371 9.28 -10.78 45.51
N LEU A 372 10.00 -11.80 45.98
CA LEU A 372 11.38 -11.67 46.47
C LEU A 372 12.36 -11.30 45.34
N ALA A 373 12.16 -11.85 44.14
CA ALA A 373 12.99 -11.56 42.97
C ALA A 373 12.84 -10.11 42.49
N LEU A 374 11.63 -9.55 42.60
CA LEU A 374 11.29 -8.22 42.08
C LEU A 374 11.41 -7.13 43.14
N THR A 375 11.34 -7.48 44.42
CA THR A 375 11.40 -6.53 45.54
C THR A 375 12.72 -6.65 46.26
N SER A 376 13.59 -5.65 46.10
CA SER A 376 14.79 -5.50 46.93
C SER A 376 14.60 -4.34 47.92
N PRO A 377 14.64 -4.58 49.25
CA PRO A 377 14.44 -3.53 50.26
C PRO A 377 15.43 -2.37 50.17
N ASP A 378 16.65 -2.65 49.69
CA ASP A 378 17.73 -1.66 49.59
C ASP A 378 17.73 -0.91 48.25
N ASN A 379 16.91 -1.34 47.28
CA ASN A 379 16.86 -0.72 45.97
C ASN A 379 15.87 0.44 45.95
N LYS A 380 16.40 1.67 45.98
CA LYS A 380 15.62 2.91 45.92
C LYS A 380 15.04 3.21 44.53
N SER A 381 15.48 2.52 43.48
CA SER A 381 15.04 2.72 42.10
C SER A 381 14.88 1.37 41.40
N PRO A 382 13.88 0.56 41.81
CA PRO A 382 13.66 -0.75 41.22
C PRO A 382 13.16 -0.63 39.79
N TRP A 383 13.64 -1.51 38.91
CA TRP A 383 13.20 -1.55 37.51
C TRP A 383 11.74 -2.00 37.39
N ILE A 384 11.27 -2.80 38.34
CA ILE A 384 9.91 -3.30 38.44
C ILE A 384 9.39 -3.00 39.83
N VAL A 385 8.20 -2.39 39.93
CA VAL A 385 7.50 -2.17 41.19
C VAL A 385 6.37 -3.18 41.27
N ALA A 386 6.58 -4.24 42.05
CA ALA A 386 5.61 -5.32 42.22
C ALA A 386 4.73 -5.09 43.46
N LYS A 387 3.41 -5.18 43.29
CA LYS A 387 2.41 -5.24 44.38
C LYS A 387 1.75 -6.61 44.37
N THR A 388 1.56 -7.23 45.53
CA THR A 388 0.85 -8.52 45.63
C THR A 388 -0.56 -8.32 46.17
N VAL A 389 -1.55 -8.93 45.52
CA VAL A 389 -2.98 -8.94 45.92
C VAL A 389 -3.49 -10.37 45.83
N LYS A 390 -4.41 -10.77 46.72
CA LYS A 390 -5.04 -12.09 46.63
C LYS A 390 -6.07 -12.11 45.50
N ALA A 391 -6.24 -13.26 44.85
CA ALA A 391 -7.20 -13.42 43.76
C ALA A 391 -8.62 -12.97 44.13
N ASN A 392 -9.09 -13.32 45.34
CA ASN A 392 -10.42 -12.93 45.83
C ASN A 392 -10.58 -11.45 46.17
N ASP A 393 -9.47 -10.73 46.40
CA ASP A 393 -9.44 -9.31 46.72
C ASP A 393 -9.16 -8.43 45.49
N LEU A 394 -8.95 -9.04 44.31
CA LEU A 394 -8.61 -8.34 43.09
C LEU A 394 -9.78 -7.50 42.58
N THR A 395 -9.54 -6.22 42.29
CA THR A 395 -10.56 -5.31 41.75
C THR A 395 -10.16 -4.73 40.40
N ALA A 396 -11.14 -4.21 39.66
CA ALA A 396 -10.93 -3.48 38.40
C ALA A 396 -9.93 -2.31 38.57
N ALA A 397 -9.96 -1.64 39.74
CA ALA A 397 -9.11 -0.49 40.03
C ALA A 397 -7.63 -0.88 40.17
N ASP A 398 -7.34 -2.09 40.66
CA ASP A 398 -5.96 -2.58 40.74
C ASP A 398 -5.32 -2.76 39.36
N LEU A 399 -6.14 -3.05 38.33
CA LEU A 399 -5.68 -3.22 36.94
C LEU A 399 -5.35 -1.90 36.23
N GLN A 400 -5.87 -0.76 36.71
CA GLN A 400 -5.73 0.54 36.02
C GLN A 400 -4.33 1.14 36.15
N SER A 401 -3.59 0.79 37.20
CA SER A 401 -2.31 1.43 37.56
C SER A 401 -1.07 0.59 37.21
N VAL A 402 -1.25 -0.54 36.54
CA VAL A 402 -0.18 -1.51 36.27
C VAL A 402 0.01 -1.75 34.78
N ALA A 403 1.25 -2.05 34.39
CA ALA A 403 1.61 -2.37 33.01
C ALA A 403 1.53 -3.87 32.72
N ALA A 404 1.63 -4.71 33.76
CA ALA A 404 1.46 -6.14 33.64
C ALA A 404 0.88 -6.78 34.91
N VAL A 405 0.19 -7.90 34.73
CA VAL A 405 -0.36 -8.73 35.81
C VAL A 405 0.20 -10.15 35.70
N VAL A 406 0.65 -10.72 36.81
CA VAL A 406 1.05 -12.12 36.92
C VAL A 406 0.01 -12.88 37.71
N LEU A 407 -0.63 -13.88 37.11
CA LEU A 407 -1.58 -14.76 37.79
C LEU A 407 -0.90 -16.09 38.08
N ALA A 408 -0.63 -16.35 39.37
CA ALA A 408 0.10 -17.54 39.81
C ALA A 408 -0.85 -18.60 40.38
N ASP A 409 -1.14 -19.63 39.57
CA ASP A 409 -2.07 -20.73 39.88
C ASP A 409 -3.47 -20.26 40.29
N VAL A 410 -4.01 -19.23 39.60
CA VAL A 410 -5.32 -18.64 39.92
C VAL A 410 -6.46 -19.48 39.33
N THR A 411 -7.35 -19.95 40.19
CA THR A 411 -8.48 -20.84 39.84
C THR A 411 -9.84 -20.15 39.89
N GLU A 412 -9.93 -19.05 40.63
CA GLU A 412 -11.16 -18.28 40.80
C GLU A 412 -10.84 -16.78 40.78
N LEU A 413 -11.75 -15.99 40.22
CA LEU A 413 -11.73 -14.54 40.22
C LEU A 413 -13.13 -14.01 40.50
N PRO A 414 -13.27 -12.80 41.07
CA PRO A 414 -14.56 -12.15 41.25
C PRO A 414 -15.33 -12.03 39.92
N GLU A 415 -16.66 -11.98 40.02
CA GLU A 415 -17.53 -11.90 38.84
C GLU A 415 -17.21 -10.64 37.99
N GLY A 416 -17.14 -10.80 36.67
CA GLY A 416 -16.81 -9.72 35.73
C GLY A 416 -15.31 -9.43 35.55
N LEU A 417 -14.43 -9.79 36.51
CA LEU A 417 -12.99 -9.58 36.39
C LEU A 417 -12.34 -10.31 35.19
N PRO A 418 -12.75 -11.53 34.79
CA PRO A 418 -12.20 -12.17 33.60
C PRO A 418 -12.36 -11.34 32.31
N HIS A 419 -13.50 -10.67 32.12
CA HIS A 419 -13.70 -9.75 30.99
C HIS A 419 -12.88 -8.46 31.16
N GLN A 420 -12.72 -7.96 32.37
CA GLN A 420 -11.85 -6.80 32.62
C GLN A 420 -10.36 -7.12 32.39
N LEU A 421 -9.92 -8.36 32.63
CA LEU A 421 -8.58 -8.82 32.28
C LEU A 421 -8.39 -8.87 30.75
N LEU A 422 -9.41 -9.27 30.00
CA LEU A 422 -9.41 -9.17 28.54
C LEU A 422 -9.30 -7.69 28.10
N ASP A 423 -10.12 -6.80 28.65
CA ASP A 423 -10.06 -5.37 28.35
C ASP A 423 -8.69 -4.78 28.69
N PHE A 424 -8.11 -5.19 29.83
CA PHE A 424 -6.78 -4.80 30.25
C PHE A 424 -5.71 -5.22 29.23
N ALA A 425 -5.75 -6.48 28.76
CA ALA A 425 -4.83 -6.99 27.76
C ALA A 425 -5.03 -6.31 26.40
N THR A 426 -6.27 -6.19 25.92
CA THR A 426 -6.58 -5.57 24.62
C THR A 426 -6.15 -4.10 24.52
N ARG A 427 -6.10 -3.38 25.64
CA ARG A 427 -5.55 -2.02 25.75
C ARG A 427 -4.04 -1.91 25.58
N GLY A 428 -3.29 -3.01 25.51
CA GLY A 428 -1.84 -3.02 25.35
C GLY A 428 -1.06 -3.57 26.54
N ASN A 429 -1.72 -3.87 27.66
CA ASN A 429 -1.04 -4.34 28.85
C ASN A 429 -0.72 -5.84 28.79
N GLY A 430 0.20 -6.26 29.64
CA GLY A 430 0.72 -7.62 29.66
C GLY A 430 0.05 -8.54 30.68
N VAL A 431 -0.27 -9.78 30.30
CA VAL A 431 -0.79 -10.79 31.25
C VAL A 431 0.15 -12.00 31.25
N PHE A 432 0.70 -12.35 32.41
CA PHE A 432 1.54 -13.53 32.59
C PHE A 432 0.79 -14.57 33.43
N LEU A 433 0.28 -15.61 32.77
CA LEU A 433 -0.43 -16.72 33.38
C LEU A 433 0.53 -17.85 33.71
N CYS A 434 0.59 -18.26 34.97
CA CYS A 434 1.41 -19.39 35.41
C CYS A 434 0.48 -20.48 35.92
N LEU A 435 0.45 -21.62 35.23
CA LEU A 435 -0.38 -22.75 35.63
C LEU A 435 0.25 -23.47 36.82
N GLY A 436 -0.58 -24.01 37.71
CA GLY A 436 -0.09 -24.78 38.84
C GLY A 436 -0.90 -26.04 39.09
N ARG A 437 -0.90 -26.47 40.36
CA ARG A 437 -1.53 -27.74 40.76
C ARG A 437 -3.02 -27.59 40.99
N ASP A 438 -3.44 -26.38 41.36
CA ASP A 438 -4.83 -26.10 41.68
C ASP A 438 -5.63 -25.76 40.41
N THR A 439 -4.95 -25.34 39.35
CA THR A 439 -5.52 -25.16 37.99
C THR A 439 -6.21 -26.44 37.50
N SER A 440 -7.43 -26.32 36.95
CA SER A 440 -8.13 -27.40 36.22
C SER A 440 -8.50 -26.97 34.80
N PRO A 441 -8.79 -27.91 33.86
CA PRO A 441 -9.29 -27.56 32.54
C PRO A 441 -10.56 -26.69 32.60
N GLU A 442 -11.46 -26.95 33.54
CA GLU A 442 -12.69 -26.19 33.74
C GLU A 442 -12.41 -24.78 34.25
N SER A 443 -11.51 -24.62 35.22
CA SER A 443 -11.16 -23.30 35.74
C SER A 443 -10.45 -22.46 34.67
N PHE A 444 -9.54 -23.06 33.90
CA PHE A 444 -8.87 -22.39 32.79
C PHE A 444 -9.84 -21.97 31.69
N GLN A 445 -10.76 -22.86 31.31
CA GLN A 445 -11.79 -22.57 30.32
C GLN A 445 -12.66 -21.39 30.77
N LYS A 446 -13.12 -21.41 32.03
CA LYS A 446 -13.97 -20.37 32.60
C LYS A 446 -13.29 -19.01 32.69
N LEU A 447 -12.02 -18.96 33.12
CA LEU A 447 -11.34 -17.69 33.42
C LEU A 447 -10.59 -17.08 32.23
N TYR A 448 -10.09 -17.89 31.29
CA TYR A 448 -9.16 -17.41 30.27
C TYR A 448 -9.63 -17.71 28.85
N ALA A 449 -10.14 -18.92 28.57
CA ALA A 449 -10.55 -19.26 27.21
C ALA A 449 -11.93 -18.67 26.85
N ALA A 450 -12.95 -18.89 27.67
CA ALA A 450 -14.33 -18.43 27.41
C ALA A 450 -14.47 -16.89 27.35
N PRO A 451 -13.79 -16.09 28.20
CA PRO A 451 -13.80 -14.64 28.06
C PRO A 451 -13.07 -14.15 26.81
N GLY A 452 -12.20 -14.95 26.19
CA GLY A 452 -11.47 -14.61 24.97
C GLY A 452 -10.01 -14.21 25.16
N LEU A 453 -9.41 -14.41 26.34
CA LEU A 453 -7.99 -14.10 26.59
C LEU A 453 -7.05 -15.11 25.91
N LEU A 454 -7.42 -16.40 25.95
CA LEU A 454 -6.73 -17.50 25.26
C LEU A 454 -7.76 -18.48 24.64
N PRO A 455 -8.57 -18.03 23.66
CA PRO A 455 -9.75 -18.77 23.20
C PRO A 455 -9.41 -20.07 22.45
N THR A 456 -8.19 -20.16 21.90
CA THR A 456 -7.71 -21.30 21.11
C THR A 456 -6.87 -22.29 21.92
N VAL A 457 -6.66 -22.04 23.22
CA VAL A 457 -5.88 -22.93 24.11
C VAL A 457 -6.82 -23.81 24.92
N ARG A 458 -6.56 -25.12 24.93
CA ARG A 458 -7.24 -26.08 25.80
C ARG A 458 -6.23 -26.84 26.64
N LEU A 459 -6.51 -26.98 27.94
CA LEU A 459 -5.73 -27.83 28.83
C LEU A 459 -6.24 -29.27 28.73
N THR A 460 -5.35 -30.23 28.47
CA THR A 460 -5.72 -31.65 28.42
C THR A 460 -5.47 -32.35 29.74
N ARG A 461 -4.21 -32.44 30.15
CA ARG A 461 -3.84 -33.11 31.41
C ARG A 461 -2.49 -32.62 31.93
N MET A 462 -2.29 -32.78 33.23
CA MET A 462 -0.97 -32.60 33.83
C MET A 462 -0.07 -33.81 33.54
N LYS A 463 1.15 -33.53 33.09
CA LYS A 463 2.23 -34.52 32.92
C LYS A 463 3.19 -34.39 34.08
N THR A 464 3.61 -35.53 34.63
CA THR A 464 4.65 -35.62 35.65
C THR A 464 5.87 -36.32 35.03
N ALA A 465 7.05 -35.73 35.18
CA ALA A 465 8.29 -36.34 34.74
C ALA A 465 8.55 -37.64 35.50
N ASP A 466 9.05 -38.65 34.80
CA ASP A 466 9.50 -39.88 35.41
C ASP A 466 10.72 -39.59 36.32
N PRO A 467 10.63 -39.84 37.64
CA PRO A 467 11.73 -39.62 38.58
C PRO A 467 12.99 -40.41 38.24
N ASP A 468 12.84 -41.56 37.55
CA ASP A 468 13.92 -42.48 37.21
C ASP A 468 14.47 -42.25 35.78
N ALA A 469 13.97 -41.24 35.06
CA ALA A 469 14.44 -40.91 33.73
C ALA A 469 15.94 -40.53 33.74
N ALA A 470 16.69 -41.10 32.80
CA ALA A 470 18.12 -40.80 32.63
C ALA A 470 18.40 -39.31 32.35
N THR A 471 17.43 -38.63 31.73
CA THR A 471 17.52 -37.21 31.40
C THR A 471 16.35 -36.47 32.06
N PRO A 472 16.59 -35.49 32.95
CA PRO A 472 15.52 -34.70 33.55
C PRO A 472 14.83 -33.85 32.47
N ALA A 473 13.57 -33.50 32.68
CA ALA A 473 12.87 -32.57 31.82
C ALA A 473 13.39 -31.14 32.08
N THR A 474 14.06 -30.57 31.08
CA THR A 474 14.68 -29.24 31.13
C THR A 474 14.27 -28.42 29.91
N VAL A 475 14.52 -27.11 29.93
CA VAL A 475 14.26 -26.24 28.77
C VAL A 475 15.11 -26.67 27.58
N ALA A 476 14.48 -26.81 26.41
CA ALA A 476 15.14 -27.13 25.15
C ALA A 476 15.88 -25.90 24.59
N PRO A 477 17.22 -25.91 24.45
CA PRO A 477 17.97 -24.72 24.04
C PRO A 477 17.58 -24.19 22.66
N TYR A 478 17.22 -25.08 21.72
CA TYR A 478 16.81 -24.71 20.37
C TYR A 478 15.47 -23.98 20.34
N SER A 479 14.62 -24.14 21.36
CA SER A 479 13.30 -23.50 21.42
C SER A 479 13.34 -22.01 21.78
N LEU A 480 14.46 -21.53 22.33
CA LEU A 480 14.63 -20.14 22.78
C LEU A 480 15.06 -19.24 21.61
N GLU A 481 14.19 -19.09 20.62
CA GLU A 481 14.46 -18.30 19.41
C GLU A 481 14.03 -16.83 19.50
N SER A 482 13.11 -16.51 20.42
CA SER A 482 12.67 -15.12 20.60
C SER A 482 13.82 -14.23 21.09
N GLU A 483 13.88 -12.98 20.62
CA GLU A 483 15.01 -12.08 20.92
C GLU A 483 15.22 -11.88 22.43
N TRP A 484 14.13 -11.75 23.20
CA TRP A 484 14.19 -11.58 24.66
C TRP A 484 14.66 -12.84 25.42
N LEU A 485 14.50 -14.03 24.83
CA LEU A 485 14.98 -15.29 25.40
C LEU A 485 16.39 -15.68 24.93
N ASN A 486 16.87 -15.09 23.82
CA ASN A 486 18.13 -15.48 23.20
C ASN A 486 19.33 -15.36 24.17
N ARG A 487 19.28 -14.40 25.10
CA ARG A 487 20.30 -14.23 26.15
C ARG A 487 20.50 -15.47 27.03
N PHE A 488 19.47 -16.30 27.20
CA PHE A 488 19.53 -17.54 27.97
C PHE A 488 20.02 -18.73 27.13
N ARG A 489 20.03 -18.60 25.81
CA ARG A 489 20.56 -19.60 24.87
C ARG A 489 22.05 -19.44 24.65
N GLU A 490 22.50 -18.21 24.38
CA GLU A 490 23.89 -17.94 23.96
C GLU A 490 24.89 -17.89 25.13
N ARG A 491 24.42 -17.55 26.34
CA ARG A 491 25.29 -17.38 27.49
C ARG A 491 25.82 -18.72 27.99
N LYS A 492 27.15 -18.91 27.94
CA LYS A 492 27.81 -20.05 28.57
C LYS A 492 27.44 -20.13 30.05
N GLY A 493 26.89 -21.27 30.45
CA GLY A 493 26.48 -21.51 31.84
C GLY A 493 25.08 -20.98 32.20
N ALA A 494 24.24 -20.60 31.23
CA ALA A 494 22.84 -20.30 31.47
C ALA A 494 22.15 -21.42 32.27
N SER A 495 21.72 -21.06 33.46
CA SER A 495 21.06 -21.90 34.44
C SER A 495 19.58 -22.12 34.15
N LEU A 496 18.95 -21.26 33.32
CA LEU A 496 17.59 -21.49 32.82
C LEU A 496 17.49 -22.85 32.10
N LEU A 497 18.48 -23.17 31.26
CA LEU A 497 18.57 -24.45 30.54
C LEU A 497 18.80 -25.66 31.45
N LYS A 498 19.22 -25.42 32.71
CA LYS A 498 19.46 -26.45 33.72
C LYS A 498 18.29 -26.57 34.71
N ALA A 499 17.27 -25.72 34.61
CA ALA A 499 16.08 -25.82 35.43
C ALA A 499 15.34 -27.11 35.11
N ILE A 500 15.01 -27.87 36.16
CA ILE A 500 14.32 -29.15 36.11
C ILE A 500 12.85 -28.91 36.38
N PHE A 501 12.03 -29.32 35.42
CA PHE A 501 10.57 -29.31 35.49
C PHE A 501 10.10 -30.71 35.83
N ARG A 502 9.39 -30.84 36.96
CA ARG A 502 8.86 -32.13 37.44
C ARG A 502 7.42 -32.32 37.01
N GLN A 503 6.65 -31.24 36.87
CA GLN A 503 5.27 -31.26 36.43
C GLN A 503 4.96 -30.06 35.52
N TRP A 504 4.10 -30.27 34.53
CA TRP A 504 3.58 -29.22 33.63
C TRP A 504 2.26 -29.69 33.01
N TRP A 505 1.45 -28.74 32.54
CA TRP A 505 0.23 -28.99 31.79
C TRP A 505 0.53 -29.22 30.31
N LEU A 506 -0.12 -30.23 29.72
CA LEU A 506 -0.20 -30.35 28.27
C LEU A 506 -1.31 -29.45 27.75
N VAL A 507 -1.00 -28.74 26.68
CA VAL A 507 -1.91 -27.80 26.04
C VAL A 507 -2.07 -28.15 24.57
N GLU A 508 -3.29 -28.02 24.08
CA GLU A 508 -3.62 -28.12 22.67
C GLU A 508 -4.01 -26.73 22.15
N THR A 509 -3.52 -26.39 20.96
CA THR A 509 -3.80 -25.14 20.28
C THR A 509 -4.61 -25.42 19.03
N GLY A 510 -5.84 -24.92 18.93
CA GLY A 510 -6.71 -25.18 17.78
C GLY A 510 -7.93 -24.27 17.70
N VAL A 511 -8.50 -24.16 16.50
CA VAL A 511 -9.79 -23.49 16.27
C VAL A 511 -10.90 -24.49 16.62
N THR A 512 -11.74 -24.14 17.58
CA THR A 512 -12.89 -24.96 17.96
C THR A 512 -13.99 -24.79 16.91
N THR A 513 -14.23 -25.81 16.10
CA THR A 513 -15.59 -26.08 15.62
C THR A 513 -16.43 -26.42 16.84
N ALA A 514 -17.45 -25.62 17.13
CA ALA A 514 -18.40 -25.93 18.19
C ALA A 514 -19.05 -27.29 17.92
N ASP A 515 -18.90 -28.19 18.88
CA ASP A 515 -19.73 -29.34 19.23
C ASP A 515 -20.41 -30.10 18.07
N ASP A 516 -19.72 -31.13 17.57
CA ASP A 516 -20.32 -32.25 16.84
C ASP A 516 -20.69 -33.36 17.85
N ASP A 517 -21.53 -33.03 18.84
CA ASP A 517 -22.22 -34.02 19.67
C ASP A 517 -23.61 -34.24 19.05
N SER A 518 -23.71 -35.16 18.10
CA SER A 518 -24.98 -35.64 17.56
C SER A 518 -25.08 -37.16 17.62
N ASP A 519 -25.23 -37.68 18.84
CA ASP A 519 -26.05 -38.88 19.09
C ASP A 519 -27.43 -38.43 19.60
N SER A 520 -28.38 -38.13 18.69
CA SER A 520 -29.81 -38.32 18.96
C SER A 520 -30.68 -38.20 17.69
N GLU A 521 -31.71 -39.03 17.68
CA GLU A 521 -32.56 -39.40 16.55
C GLU A 521 -33.51 -38.29 16.05
N ALA A 522 -33.78 -38.35 14.73
CA ALA A 522 -35.03 -38.03 14.03
C ALA A 522 -35.90 -36.85 14.50
N GLY A 523 -36.01 -35.83 13.63
CA GLY A 523 -37.08 -34.84 13.69
C GLY A 523 -37.03 -33.82 12.55
N ASP A 524 -37.73 -34.12 11.46
CA ASP A 524 -38.08 -33.17 10.40
C ASP A 524 -38.84 -31.96 10.99
N ASN A 525 -38.29 -30.74 10.85
CA ASN A 525 -38.99 -29.53 10.35
C ASN A 525 -38.26 -28.21 10.70
N ALA A 526 -38.18 -27.36 9.65
CA ALA A 526 -38.31 -25.90 9.67
C ALA A 526 -37.08 -24.97 9.82
N SER A 527 -37.01 -24.08 8.82
CA SER A 527 -36.50 -22.69 8.80
C SER A 527 -34.98 -22.44 8.71
N THR A 528 -34.55 -22.22 7.48
CA THR A 528 -33.31 -21.55 7.09
C THR A 528 -33.34 -20.09 7.53
N ILE A 529 -32.58 -19.74 8.56
CA ILE A 529 -32.17 -18.36 8.86
C ILE A 529 -30.85 -18.13 8.10
N PRO A 530 -30.70 -17.05 7.33
CA PRO A 530 -29.47 -16.79 6.61
C PRO A 530 -28.37 -16.38 7.58
N ASP A 531 -27.34 -17.22 7.61
CA ASP A 531 -26.07 -17.05 8.30
C ASP A 531 -25.35 -15.80 7.75
N ARG A 532 -25.62 -14.65 8.36
CA ARG A 532 -24.93 -13.39 8.09
C ARG A 532 -24.24 -12.94 9.38
N GLY A 533 -22.92 -13.16 9.45
CA GLY A 533 -22.04 -12.23 10.14
C GLY A 533 -21.22 -12.72 11.34
N LEU A 534 -21.14 -14.02 11.64
CA LEU A 534 -20.32 -14.51 12.77
C LEU A 534 -18.99 -15.16 12.35
N SER A 535 -18.87 -15.66 11.12
CA SER A 535 -17.66 -16.34 10.63
C SER A 535 -16.47 -15.40 10.39
N SER A 536 -16.71 -14.10 10.20
CA SER A 536 -15.66 -13.12 9.84
C SER A 536 -14.87 -12.55 11.02
N LEU A 537 -15.27 -12.83 12.28
CA LEU A 537 -14.51 -12.40 13.47
C LEU A 537 -13.60 -13.50 14.03
N GLN A 538 -13.86 -14.78 13.67
CA GLN A 538 -13.06 -15.93 14.12
C GLN A 538 -11.77 -16.14 13.31
N GLU A 539 -11.67 -15.57 12.11
CA GLU A 539 -10.48 -15.64 11.26
C GLU A 539 -9.35 -14.66 11.66
N LEU A 540 -9.54 -13.83 12.69
CA LEU A 540 -8.63 -12.72 13.03
C LEU A 540 -7.91 -12.86 14.39
N ILE A 541 -7.94 -14.04 15.04
CA ILE A 541 -7.18 -14.27 16.28
C ILE A 541 -5.96 -15.14 15.96
N ASP A 542 -4.78 -14.53 15.99
CA ASP A 542 -3.52 -15.25 15.79
C ASP A 542 -3.38 -16.36 16.85
N PRO A 543 -3.05 -17.60 16.45
CA PRO A 543 -2.86 -18.68 17.40
C PRO A 543 -1.64 -18.40 18.29
N PRO A 544 -1.65 -18.86 19.55
CA PRO A 544 -0.51 -18.73 20.45
C PRO A 544 0.72 -19.40 19.87
N VAL A 545 1.85 -18.70 19.91
CA VAL A 545 3.15 -19.19 19.46
C VAL A 545 3.91 -19.78 20.64
N THR A 546 4.44 -20.99 20.50
CA THR A 546 5.31 -21.58 21.52
C THR A 546 6.69 -20.92 21.47
N VAL A 547 7.07 -20.20 22.53
CA VAL A 547 8.36 -19.47 22.62
C VAL A 547 9.41 -20.19 23.46
N ALA A 548 9.01 -21.23 24.20
CA ALA A 548 9.93 -22.16 24.84
C ALA A 548 9.29 -23.55 24.98
N GLN A 549 10.10 -24.59 24.82
CA GLN A 549 9.72 -26.00 24.96
C GLN A 549 10.62 -26.69 25.99
N LEU A 550 10.14 -27.81 26.52
CA LEU A 550 10.96 -28.76 27.24
C LEU A 550 11.68 -29.69 26.25
N ASN A 551 12.78 -30.32 26.68
CA ASN A 551 13.49 -31.35 25.91
C ASN A 551 12.63 -32.60 25.60
N THR A 552 11.45 -32.71 26.21
CA THR A 552 10.42 -33.71 25.88
C THR A 552 9.63 -33.36 24.62
N GLY A 553 9.77 -32.15 24.09
CA GLY A 553 8.96 -31.59 23.00
C GLY A 553 7.67 -30.90 23.46
N ASP A 554 7.32 -31.01 24.75
CA ASP A 554 6.11 -30.36 25.28
C ASP A 554 6.34 -28.84 25.44
N PRO A 555 5.31 -28.00 25.20
CA PRO A 555 5.43 -26.55 25.34
C PRO A 555 5.57 -26.12 26.81
N LEU A 556 6.48 -25.19 27.07
CA LEU A 556 6.71 -24.59 28.39
C LEU A 556 6.14 -23.16 28.46
N LEU A 557 6.43 -22.34 27.45
CA LEU A 557 5.95 -20.97 27.33
C LEU A 557 5.24 -20.79 26.00
N LEU A 558 4.02 -20.27 26.06
CA LEU A 558 3.24 -19.88 24.89
C LEU A 558 2.94 -18.38 24.98
N GLN A 559 3.08 -17.67 23.87
CA GLN A 559 2.78 -16.25 23.77
C GLN A 559 1.63 -16.04 22.79
N ALA A 560 0.59 -15.32 23.21
CA ALA A 560 -0.54 -14.93 22.37
C ALA A 560 -0.65 -13.41 22.30
N ALA A 561 -0.96 -12.88 21.13
CA ALA A 561 -1.39 -11.49 20.99
C ALA A 561 -2.85 -11.36 21.43
N CYS A 562 -3.17 -10.31 22.18
CA CYS A 562 -4.54 -10.02 22.60
C CYS A 562 -4.82 -8.53 22.42
N GLY A 563 -5.49 -8.16 21.32
CA GLY A 563 -5.61 -6.77 20.89
C GLY A 563 -4.21 -6.16 20.69
N ARG A 564 -3.88 -5.11 21.45
CA ARG A 564 -2.53 -4.51 21.42
C ARG A 564 -1.58 -5.11 22.45
N GLY A 565 -2.09 -5.89 23.41
CA GLY A 565 -1.29 -6.47 24.48
C GLY A 565 -0.80 -7.87 24.14
N SER A 566 -0.12 -8.46 25.13
CA SER A 566 0.44 -9.81 25.02
C SER A 566 0.09 -10.62 26.25
N VAL A 567 -0.23 -11.90 26.02
CA VAL A 567 -0.45 -12.89 27.07
C VAL A 567 0.68 -13.91 26.99
N LEU A 568 1.40 -14.12 28.09
CA LEU A 568 2.38 -15.19 28.24
C LEU A 568 1.77 -16.26 29.12
N LEU A 569 1.69 -17.49 28.64
CA LEU A 569 1.26 -18.66 29.38
C LEU A 569 2.46 -19.54 29.68
N MET A 570 2.70 -19.82 30.96
CA MET A 570 3.64 -20.84 31.42
C MET A 570 2.87 -22.08 31.82
N THR A 571 3.17 -23.23 31.21
CA THR A 571 2.50 -24.51 31.48
C THR A 571 2.95 -25.16 32.81
N SER A 572 3.87 -24.52 33.51
CA SER A 572 4.29 -24.82 34.88
C SER A 572 4.17 -23.55 35.72
N ASN A 573 4.69 -23.58 36.94
CA ASN A 573 4.53 -22.48 37.90
C ASN A 573 5.83 -21.67 38.08
N ILE A 574 5.73 -20.46 38.62
CA ILE A 574 6.88 -19.58 38.99
C ILE A 574 7.42 -19.87 40.40
N ASN A 575 6.87 -20.87 41.09
CA ASN A 575 7.34 -21.33 42.40
C ASN A 575 8.11 -22.67 42.30
N THR A 576 8.49 -23.24 43.44
CA THR A 576 9.24 -24.50 43.52
C THR A 576 8.36 -25.75 43.57
N SER A 577 7.04 -25.62 43.45
CA SER A 577 6.10 -26.74 43.62
C SER A 577 6.20 -27.77 42.48
N MET A 578 6.38 -27.30 41.25
CA MET A 578 6.40 -28.10 40.03
C MET A 578 7.76 -28.13 39.34
N ASN A 579 8.70 -27.27 39.72
CA ASN A 579 10.03 -27.17 39.13
C ASN A 579 11.06 -26.65 40.16
N ASN A 580 12.31 -26.44 39.77
CA ASN A 580 13.34 -25.80 40.60
C ASN A 580 13.83 -24.46 40.02
N LEU A 581 13.13 -23.88 39.05
CA LEU A 581 13.52 -22.66 38.37
C LEU A 581 13.87 -21.52 39.34
N PRO A 582 13.10 -21.26 40.43
CA PRO A 582 13.42 -20.21 41.40
C PRO A 582 14.75 -20.37 42.13
N THR A 583 15.34 -21.57 42.14
CA THR A 583 16.64 -21.84 42.75
C THR A 583 17.81 -21.58 41.81
N THR A 584 17.53 -21.27 40.54
CA THR A 584 18.55 -21.00 39.53
C THR A 584 18.92 -19.51 39.49
N PRO A 585 20.20 -19.16 39.24
CA PRO A 585 20.62 -17.76 39.08
C PRO A 585 19.87 -16.98 37.99
N ASP A 586 19.33 -17.65 36.97
CA ASP A 586 18.59 -17.01 35.87
C ASP A 586 17.11 -16.73 36.17
N TYR A 587 16.59 -17.13 37.32
CA TYR A 587 15.19 -16.86 37.68
C TYR A 587 14.86 -15.36 37.69
N VAL A 588 15.72 -14.54 38.32
CA VAL A 588 15.51 -13.09 38.41
C VAL A 588 15.61 -12.44 37.03
N PRO A 589 16.67 -12.64 36.23
CA PRO A 589 16.72 -12.14 34.86
C PRO A 589 15.54 -12.61 34.00
N PHE A 590 15.10 -13.88 34.12
CA PHE A 590 13.96 -14.41 33.38
C PHE A 590 12.67 -13.67 33.70
N LEU A 591 12.35 -13.47 34.98
CA LEU A 591 11.17 -12.70 35.38
C LEU A 591 11.22 -11.26 34.89
N HIS A 592 12.39 -10.61 34.99
CA HIS A 592 12.56 -9.26 34.47
C HIS A 592 12.30 -9.21 32.96
N GLU A 593 12.95 -10.04 32.15
CA GLU A 593 12.74 -10.03 30.70
C GLU A 593 11.29 -10.37 30.32
N ALA A 594 10.67 -11.36 30.98
CA ALA A 594 9.27 -11.70 30.74
C ALA A 594 8.34 -10.51 31.01
N LEU A 595 8.53 -9.81 32.13
CA LEU A 595 7.68 -8.68 32.51
C LEU A 595 7.93 -7.43 31.64
N PHE A 596 9.18 -7.15 31.27
CA PHE A 596 9.49 -6.09 30.31
C PHE A 596 8.89 -6.39 28.93
N GLN A 597 8.99 -7.64 28.45
CA GLN A 597 8.38 -8.06 27.19
C GLN A 597 6.85 -7.91 27.23
N MET A 598 6.22 -8.30 28.33
CA MET A 598 4.77 -8.17 28.51
C MET A 598 4.33 -6.69 28.57
N ALA A 599 5.10 -5.84 29.27
CA ALA A 599 4.82 -4.41 29.37
C ALA A 599 5.17 -3.62 28.10
N ALA A 600 6.09 -4.10 27.26
CA ALA A 600 6.51 -3.38 26.04
C ALA A 600 5.39 -3.23 25.00
N SER A 601 4.39 -4.11 25.02
CA SER A 601 3.28 -4.12 24.06
C SER A 601 2.46 -2.82 24.07
N ARG A 602 2.40 -2.11 25.21
CA ARG A 602 1.72 -0.80 25.32
C ARG A 602 2.52 0.36 24.72
N VAL A 603 3.81 0.16 24.42
CA VAL A 603 4.75 1.23 24.07
C VAL A 603 5.27 1.11 22.64
N GLN A 604 4.38 0.76 21.71
CA GLN A 604 4.70 0.69 20.29
C GLN A 604 5.05 2.10 19.77
N ARG A 605 6.33 2.46 19.82
CA ARG A 605 6.90 3.70 19.28
C ARG A 605 7.65 3.47 17.97
N ASN A 606 8.03 2.23 17.67
CA ASN A 606 8.54 1.80 16.38
C ASN A 606 7.40 1.17 15.58
N VAL A 607 6.77 1.97 14.72
CA VAL A 607 5.52 1.64 14.03
C VAL A 607 5.82 1.36 12.55
N ARG A 608 5.04 0.47 11.91
CA ARG A 608 5.13 0.29 10.45
C ARG A 608 4.30 1.36 9.73
N PHE A 609 4.68 1.67 8.50
CA PHE A 609 3.87 2.56 7.66
C PHE A 609 2.39 2.15 7.63
N GLY A 610 1.48 3.13 7.74
CA GLY A 610 0.03 2.93 7.70
C GLY A 610 -0.61 2.47 9.01
N GLN A 611 0.18 2.09 10.03
CA GLN A 611 -0.37 1.81 11.36
C GLN A 611 -0.64 3.11 12.12
N PRO A 612 -1.65 3.11 13.02
CA PRO A 612 -2.00 4.31 13.79
C PRO A 612 -0.95 4.61 14.85
N LEU A 613 -0.66 5.90 15.06
CA LEU A 613 0.12 6.36 16.21
C LEU A 613 -0.83 6.52 17.40
N ILE A 614 -0.42 6.04 18.58
CA ILE A 614 -1.24 6.10 19.78
C ILE A 614 -0.35 6.46 20.96
N ALA A 615 -0.62 7.60 21.58
CA ALA A 615 0.02 8.08 22.79
C ALA A 615 -1.02 8.20 23.90
N THR A 616 -0.61 7.84 25.13
CA THR A 616 -1.39 8.13 26.33
C THR A 616 -0.74 9.33 26.99
N VAL A 617 -1.50 10.41 27.16
CA VAL A 617 -1.05 11.66 27.77
C VAL A 617 -1.77 11.77 29.13
N PRO A 618 -1.03 11.73 30.25
CA PRO A 618 -1.61 11.92 31.57
C PRO A 618 -2.33 13.27 31.70
N ASN A 619 -3.42 13.34 32.46
CA ASN A 619 -4.15 14.62 32.64
C ASN A 619 -3.28 15.73 33.24
N GLU A 620 -2.33 15.38 34.10
CA GLU A 620 -1.43 16.34 34.75
C GLU A 620 -0.45 16.96 33.74
N ASP A 621 -0.11 16.18 32.69
CA ASP A 621 0.75 16.61 31.58
C ASP A 621 -0.08 17.21 30.43
N ALA A 622 -1.41 17.01 30.42
CA ALA A 622 -2.35 17.63 29.51
C ALA A 622 -2.66 19.06 30.01
N PRO A 623 -2.24 20.11 29.29
CA PRO A 623 -2.42 21.48 29.77
C PRO A 623 -3.91 21.85 29.76
N SER A 624 -4.48 22.06 30.96
CA SER A 624 -5.79 22.70 31.12
C SER A 624 -5.60 24.20 31.04
N ASP A 625 -6.14 24.85 30.01
CA ASP A 625 -6.30 26.30 30.05
C ASP A 625 -7.21 26.64 31.23
N ALA A 626 -6.70 27.46 32.13
CA ALA A 626 -7.29 27.70 33.43
C ALA A 626 -8.66 28.38 33.29
N THR A 627 -9.75 27.60 33.44
CA THR A 627 -11.03 27.90 34.13
C THR A 627 -12.20 27.01 33.67
N THR A 628 -11.98 26.11 32.71
CA THR A 628 -12.95 25.09 32.26
C THR A 628 -12.23 23.76 31.97
N ARG A 629 -12.88 22.61 32.17
CA ARG A 629 -12.36 21.27 31.77
C ARG A 629 -12.39 21.17 30.24
N ASP A 630 -11.52 21.92 29.57
CA ASP A 630 -11.44 21.92 28.12
C ASP A 630 -10.49 20.82 27.64
N GLU A 631 -10.88 20.18 26.55
CA GLU A 631 -10.13 19.12 25.86
C GLU A 631 -8.74 19.64 25.44
N PRO A 632 -7.63 18.89 25.70
CA PRO A 632 -6.31 19.36 25.31
C PRO A 632 -6.22 19.50 23.79
N ARG A 633 -5.42 20.44 23.28
CA ARG A 633 -5.19 20.58 21.84
C ARG A 633 -3.82 19.99 21.52
N LEU A 634 -3.82 18.81 20.90
CA LEU A 634 -2.61 18.06 20.56
C LEU A 634 -2.47 17.88 19.06
N SER A 635 -1.22 17.90 18.58
CA SER A 635 -0.90 17.68 17.17
C SER A 635 0.38 16.87 17.00
N PHE A 636 0.43 16.07 15.94
CA PHE A 636 1.62 15.34 15.52
C PHE A 636 2.38 16.16 14.48
N ALA A 637 3.60 16.57 14.80
CA ALA A 637 4.55 17.09 13.84
C ALA A 637 5.11 15.92 13.02
N THR A 638 5.01 16.04 11.70
CA THR A 638 5.56 15.08 10.73
C THR A 638 7.07 15.32 10.53
N PRO A 639 7.79 14.39 9.87
CA PRO A 639 9.20 14.56 9.49
C PRO A 639 9.49 15.76 8.57
N TYR A 640 8.45 16.42 8.06
CA TYR A 640 8.52 17.56 7.14
C TYR A 640 7.90 18.83 7.73
N ASP A 641 7.77 18.90 9.06
CA ASP A 641 7.22 20.04 9.78
C ASP A 641 5.74 20.37 9.45
N GLU A 642 5.01 19.47 8.78
CA GLU A 642 3.54 19.53 8.70
C GLU A 642 2.97 19.09 10.05
N SER A 643 2.05 19.87 10.62
CA SER A 643 1.31 19.53 11.85
C SER A 643 -0.04 18.90 11.50
N LEU A 644 -0.31 17.73 12.07
CA LEU A 644 -1.56 16.98 11.91
C LEU A 644 -2.29 16.92 13.25
N GLU A 645 -3.54 17.37 13.31
CA GLU A 645 -4.33 17.30 14.55
C GLU A 645 -4.53 15.85 15.03
N ALA A 646 -4.36 15.63 16.33
CA ALA A 646 -4.59 14.33 16.94
C ALA A 646 -6.08 14.10 17.20
N GLU A 647 -6.57 12.88 16.93
CA GLU A 647 -7.87 12.44 17.41
C GLU A 647 -7.77 12.08 18.89
N LEU A 648 -8.54 12.79 19.72
CA LEU A 648 -8.51 12.64 21.17
C LEU A 648 -9.69 11.81 21.67
N ARG A 649 -9.40 10.92 22.62
CA ARG A 649 -10.42 10.17 23.34
C ARG A 649 -10.08 10.13 24.82
N PRO A 650 -11.03 10.42 25.73
CA PRO A 650 -10.78 10.26 27.16
C PRO A 650 -10.67 8.77 27.50
N ASP A 651 -9.67 8.40 28.32
CA ASP A 651 -9.55 7.09 28.94
C ASP A 651 -9.30 7.24 30.45
N ASN A 652 -10.37 7.11 31.23
CA ASN A 652 -10.38 7.33 32.68
C ASN A 652 -9.87 8.73 33.08
N GLN A 653 -8.64 8.79 33.61
CA GLN A 653 -7.99 10.04 34.02
C GLN A 653 -7.09 10.60 32.92
N ASP A 654 -6.77 9.84 31.88
CA ASP A 654 -5.81 10.22 30.83
C ASP A 654 -6.49 10.51 29.50
N TRP A 655 -5.75 11.10 28.56
CA TRP A 655 -6.17 11.29 27.19
C TRP A 655 -5.41 10.34 26.27
N ILE A 656 -6.13 9.69 25.36
CA ILE A 656 -5.53 8.94 24.26
C ILE A 656 -5.49 9.86 23.05
N ALA A 657 -4.28 10.24 22.64
CA ALA A 657 -4.03 10.93 21.39
C ALA A 657 -3.71 9.92 20.30
N SER A 658 -4.44 9.98 19.19
CA SER A 658 -4.27 9.05 18.09
C SER A 658 -4.18 9.72 16.73
N LEU A 659 -3.31 9.19 15.87
CA LEU A 659 -3.26 9.54 14.45
C LEU A 659 -3.59 8.27 13.66
N PRO A 660 -4.76 8.17 13.01
CA PRO A 660 -5.26 6.91 12.47
C PRO A 660 -4.43 6.38 11.28
N ALA A 661 -3.83 7.28 10.51
CA ALA A 661 -3.03 6.92 9.34
C ALA A 661 -1.78 7.80 9.25
N THR A 662 -0.63 7.15 9.19
CA THR A 662 0.67 7.79 8.94
C THR A 662 0.87 8.00 7.44
N ARG A 663 1.48 9.14 7.08
CA ARG A 663 1.67 9.54 5.67
C ARG A 663 3.10 9.37 5.19
N PHE A 664 4.06 9.50 6.11
CA PHE A 664 5.48 9.54 5.79
C PHE A 664 6.24 8.64 6.75
N PRO A 665 7.30 7.95 6.29
CA PRO A 665 8.26 7.36 7.20
C PRO A 665 9.14 8.43 7.85
N GLY A 666 9.70 8.10 9.01
CA GLY A 666 10.56 9.00 9.79
C GLY A 666 10.04 9.24 11.19
N VAL A 667 10.53 10.31 11.82
CA VAL A 667 10.21 10.68 13.20
C VAL A 667 8.97 11.57 13.24
N TYR A 668 7.97 11.16 14.02
CA TYR A 668 6.80 11.95 14.35
C TYR A 668 6.87 12.36 15.81
N GLU A 669 6.54 13.61 16.11
CA GLU A 669 6.59 14.13 17.46
C GLU A 669 5.22 14.65 17.88
N LEU A 670 4.76 14.25 19.06
CA LEU A 670 3.51 14.73 19.64
C LEU A 670 3.78 16.01 20.42
N HIS A 671 3.14 17.09 20.02
CA HIS A 671 3.27 18.41 20.62
C HIS A 671 1.91 18.95 21.06
N GLU A 672 1.94 19.89 22.00
CA GLU A 672 0.82 20.77 22.26
C GLU A 672 0.64 21.69 21.05
N THR A 673 -0.58 21.79 20.50
CA THR A 673 -0.86 22.57 19.29
C THR A 673 -0.45 24.03 19.43
N ASP A 674 -0.55 24.58 20.64
CA ASP A 674 -0.20 25.98 20.93
C ASP A 674 1.30 26.18 21.25
N LYS A 675 2.09 25.09 21.37
CA LYS A 675 3.54 25.11 21.60
C LYS A 675 4.29 24.10 20.70
N PRO A 676 4.28 24.27 19.37
CA PRO A 676 4.89 23.33 18.43
C PRO A 676 6.44 23.27 18.50
N GLU A 677 7.09 24.26 19.12
CA GLU A 677 8.56 24.30 19.29
C GLU A 677 9.02 23.84 20.70
N GLY A 678 8.09 23.32 21.52
CA GLY A 678 8.38 22.82 22.86
C GLY A 678 9.12 21.47 22.87
N GLU A 679 9.43 20.96 24.07
CA GLU A 679 9.84 19.55 24.19
C GLU A 679 8.63 18.66 23.83
N PRO A 680 8.81 17.64 22.97
CA PRO A 680 7.72 16.78 22.57
C PRO A 680 7.20 15.97 23.76
N LEU A 681 5.89 15.81 23.85
CA LEU A 681 5.21 14.98 24.86
C LEU A 681 5.49 13.49 24.63
N ASP A 682 5.60 13.09 23.37
CA ASP A 682 5.95 11.74 22.94
C ASP A 682 6.53 11.76 21.52
N ALA A 683 7.17 10.68 21.09
CA ALA A 683 7.74 10.58 19.75
C ALA A 683 7.62 9.16 19.18
N PHE A 684 7.46 9.06 17.87
CA PHE A 684 7.26 7.81 17.16
C PHE A 684 8.22 7.74 15.97
N VAL A 685 8.65 6.53 15.63
CA VAL A 685 9.40 6.26 14.41
C VAL A 685 8.56 5.37 13.52
N ILE A 686 8.23 5.86 12.34
CA ILE A 686 7.59 5.08 11.29
C ILE A 686 8.68 4.55 10.36
N ASN A 687 8.76 3.23 10.28
CA ASN A 687 9.67 2.53 9.39
C ASN A 687 8.95 2.18 8.08
N TYR A 688 9.73 2.18 6.99
CA TYR A 688 9.33 1.69 5.66
C TYR A 688 10.01 0.35 5.37
N ASP A 689 9.68 -0.27 4.24
CA ASP A 689 10.35 -1.48 3.79
C ASP A 689 11.70 -1.16 3.12
N HIS A 690 12.80 -1.61 3.76
CA HIS A 690 14.16 -1.36 3.29
C HIS A 690 14.58 -2.21 2.08
N GLU A 691 13.71 -3.08 1.56
CA GLU A 691 13.92 -3.66 0.21
C GLU A 691 13.95 -2.58 -0.88
N GLU A 692 13.33 -1.41 -0.64
CA GLU A 692 13.47 -0.22 -1.49
C GLU A 692 14.91 0.25 -1.63
N ASP A 693 15.76 0.03 -0.63
CA ASP A 693 17.15 0.51 -0.69
C ASP A 693 18.04 -0.40 -1.57
N ASN A 694 17.47 -1.44 -2.20
CA ASN A 694 18.16 -2.24 -3.20
C ASN A 694 18.08 -1.54 -4.58
N PRO A 695 19.20 -1.07 -5.16
CA PRO A 695 19.21 -0.31 -6.40
C PRO A 695 18.98 -1.15 -7.67
N GLU A 696 18.48 -2.38 -7.55
CA GLU A 696 18.17 -3.24 -8.69
C GLU A 696 17.10 -2.60 -9.60
N GLU A 697 17.44 -2.41 -10.87
CA GLU A 697 16.52 -1.93 -11.89
C GLU A 697 15.71 -3.09 -12.51
N LEU A 698 14.54 -2.77 -13.08
CA LEU A 698 13.74 -3.72 -13.84
C LEU A 698 14.53 -4.33 -15.00
N THR A 699 14.62 -5.66 -15.03
CA THR A 699 15.24 -6.40 -16.13
C THR A 699 14.35 -6.41 -17.38
N ALA A 700 14.88 -6.87 -18.51
CA ALA A 700 14.08 -7.06 -19.72
C ALA A 700 12.95 -8.08 -19.52
N ASP A 701 13.19 -9.14 -18.74
CA ASP A 701 12.19 -10.15 -18.43
C ASP A 701 11.10 -9.60 -17.52
N ASP A 702 11.46 -8.74 -16.56
CA ASP A 702 10.46 -8.09 -15.69
C ASP A 702 9.55 -7.16 -16.49
N ARG A 703 10.13 -6.33 -17.35
CA ARG A 703 9.34 -5.48 -18.26
C ARG A 703 8.44 -6.32 -19.15
N ALA A 704 8.93 -7.45 -19.67
CA ALA A 704 8.12 -8.36 -20.46
C ALA A 704 6.90 -8.88 -19.67
N ARG A 705 7.06 -9.22 -18.38
CA ARG A 705 5.95 -9.63 -17.50
C ARG A 705 4.95 -8.50 -17.25
N LEU A 706 5.44 -7.26 -17.08
CA LEU A 706 4.60 -6.10 -16.79
C LEU A 706 3.77 -5.63 -18.00
N ILE A 707 4.26 -5.84 -19.23
CA ILE A 707 3.60 -5.41 -20.48
C ILE A 707 2.55 -6.42 -20.97
N VAL A 708 2.50 -7.65 -20.42
CA VAL A 708 1.54 -8.69 -20.81
C VAL A 708 0.10 -8.13 -20.87
N ASN A 709 -0.66 -8.54 -21.89
CA ASN A 709 -2.05 -8.11 -22.14
C ASN A 709 -2.22 -6.59 -22.34
N ASP A 710 -1.19 -5.93 -22.88
CA ASP A 710 -1.14 -4.47 -23.08
C ASP A 710 -1.43 -3.71 -21.78
N ARG A 711 -0.94 -4.24 -20.65
CA ARG A 711 -1.14 -3.67 -19.31
C ARG A 711 -0.58 -2.26 -19.19
N MET A 712 0.63 -2.04 -19.72
CA MET A 712 1.34 -0.77 -19.66
C MET A 712 2.34 -0.63 -20.80
N THR A 713 2.74 0.61 -21.08
CA THR A 713 3.76 0.95 -22.07
C THR A 713 4.90 1.75 -21.44
N PHE A 714 6.14 1.25 -21.54
CA PHE A 714 7.34 1.97 -21.10
C PHE A 714 7.83 2.92 -22.20
N VAL A 715 8.15 4.16 -21.80
CA VAL A 715 8.68 5.20 -22.69
C VAL A 715 9.91 5.86 -22.06
N ASP A 716 10.91 6.19 -22.88
CA ASP A 716 12.17 6.77 -22.39
C ASP A 716 12.09 8.31 -22.27
N SER A 717 11.11 8.93 -22.94
CA SER A 717 10.99 10.40 -22.98
C SER A 717 9.55 10.87 -23.19
N LEU A 718 9.28 12.11 -22.78
CA LEU A 718 8.01 12.79 -23.05
C LEU A 718 7.74 12.96 -24.56
N ASP A 719 8.76 13.18 -25.37
CA ASP A 719 8.61 13.29 -26.82
C ASP A 719 8.12 11.97 -27.44
N GLN A 720 8.64 10.85 -26.96
CA GLN A 720 8.19 9.52 -27.38
C GLN A 720 6.75 9.26 -26.91
N LEU A 721 6.44 9.60 -25.66
CA LEU A 721 5.08 9.53 -25.11
C LEU A 721 4.10 10.30 -25.99
N GLN A 722 4.39 11.58 -26.28
CA GLN A 722 3.54 12.41 -27.12
C GLN A 722 3.40 11.84 -28.54
N LYS A 723 4.48 11.35 -29.15
CA LYS A 723 4.40 10.72 -30.48
C LYS A 723 3.56 9.44 -30.47
N GLN A 724 3.58 8.65 -29.41
CA GLN A 724 2.77 7.43 -29.34
C GLN A 724 1.31 7.74 -29.01
N MET A 725 1.05 8.65 -28.07
CA MET A 725 -0.29 9.10 -27.70
C MET A 725 -1.01 9.84 -28.83
N TYR A 726 -0.30 10.73 -29.54
CA TYR A 726 -0.89 11.59 -30.59
C TYR A 726 -0.61 11.13 -32.02
N GLY A 727 0.42 10.31 -32.23
CA GLY A 727 0.91 9.92 -33.56
C GLY A 727 0.27 8.67 -34.16
N ASN A 728 -0.63 8.01 -33.44
CA ASN A 728 -1.66 7.19 -34.09
C ASN A 728 -2.68 8.14 -34.76
N GLU A 729 -2.22 8.83 -35.82
CA GLU A 729 -3.09 9.54 -36.75
C GLU A 729 -4.09 8.52 -37.29
N SER A 730 -5.29 8.51 -36.73
CA SER A 730 -6.43 7.77 -37.25
C SER A 730 -6.64 8.20 -38.70
N ARG A 731 -6.15 7.38 -39.64
CA ARG A 731 -6.26 7.62 -41.07
C ARG A 731 -7.74 7.59 -41.41
N SER A 732 -8.32 8.77 -41.59
CA SER A 732 -9.71 8.89 -42.04
C SER A 732 -9.76 8.60 -43.55
N GLU A 733 -10.41 7.51 -43.92
CA GLU A 733 -10.56 7.15 -45.33
C GLU A 733 -11.78 7.89 -45.94
N LEU A 734 -11.61 8.51 -47.10
CA LEU A 734 -12.65 9.32 -47.74
C LEU A 734 -13.58 8.51 -48.66
N TRP A 735 -13.35 7.20 -48.84
CA TRP A 735 -14.06 6.39 -49.84
C TRP A 735 -15.58 6.35 -49.62
N ALA A 736 -16.04 6.28 -48.36
CA ALA A 736 -17.46 6.24 -48.04
C ALA A 736 -18.18 7.54 -48.46
N TRP A 737 -17.54 8.71 -48.23
CA TRP A 737 -18.06 10.00 -48.68
C TRP A 737 -18.07 10.12 -50.20
N LEU A 738 -17.03 9.64 -50.87
CA LEU A 738 -16.97 9.59 -52.33
C LEU A 738 -18.05 8.69 -52.94
N LEU A 739 -18.39 7.57 -52.28
CA LEU A 739 -19.50 6.70 -52.70
C LEU A 739 -20.87 7.36 -52.50
N TRP A 740 -21.09 8.08 -51.40
CA TRP A 740 -22.32 8.86 -51.20
C TRP A 740 -22.48 9.95 -52.27
N LEU A 741 -21.39 10.65 -52.61
CA LEU A 741 -21.38 11.63 -53.69
C LEU A 741 -21.65 10.99 -55.06
N PHE A 742 -21.06 9.82 -55.33
CA PHE A 742 -21.34 9.02 -56.53
C PHE A 742 -22.82 8.61 -56.63
N LEU A 743 -23.40 8.13 -55.53
CA LEU A 743 -24.82 7.76 -55.47
C LEU A 743 -25.71 8.98 -55.74
N GLY A 744 -25.38 10.14 -55.14
CA GLY A 744 -26.06 11.40 -55.41
C GLY A 744 -26.00 11.81 -56.88
N LEU A 745 -24.84 11.66 -57.52
CA LEU A 745 -24.67 11.94 -58.95
C LEU A 745 -25.48 11.00 -59.85
N LEU A 746 -25.60 9.71 -59.50
CA LEU A 746 -26.46 8.78 -60.22
C LEU A 746 -27.94 9.17 -60.13
N LEU A 747 -28.41 9.60 -58.96
CA LEU A 747 -29.77 10.11 -58.80
C LEU A 747 -30.02 11.35 -59.67
N VAL A 748 -29.05 12.28 -59.73
CA VAL A 748 -29.12 13.45 -60.61
C VAL A 748 -29.10 13.04 -62.09
N GLU A 749 -28.28 12.06 -62.47
CA GLU A 749 -28.26 11.53 -63.84
C GLU A 749 -29.62 10.95 -64.24
N ILE A 750 -30.20 10.10 -63.39
CA ILE A 750 -31.52 9.48 -63.62
C ILE A 750 -32.60 10.57 -63.71
N TRP A 751 -32.56 11.58 -62.84
CA TRP A 751 -33.51 12.68 -62.88
C TRP A 751 -33.38 13.51 -64.17
N MET A 752 -32.15 13.83 -64.60
CA MET A 752 -31.90 14.59 -65.82
C MET A 752 -32.27 13.81 -67.08
N THR A 753 -31.90 12.53 -67.17
CA THR A 753 -32.26 11.66 -68.30
C THR A 753 -33.78 11.53 -68.41
N ARG A 754 -34.48 11.30 -67.29
CA ARG A 754 -35.95 11.26 -67.26
C ARG A 754 -36.57 12.58 -67.71
N ARG A 755 -36.05 13.72 -67.23
CA ARG A 755 -36.52 15.05 -67.63
C ARG A 755 -36.32 15.32 -69.13
N LEU A 756 -35.19 14.90 -69.69
CA LEU A 756 -34.90 15.00 -71.14
C LEU A 756 -35.87 14.16 -71.98
N VAL A 757 -36.17 12.92 -71.54
CA VAL A 757 -37.11 12.03 -72.24
C VAL A 757 -38.56 12.55 -72.16
N MET A 758 -38.99 13.06 -71.01
CA MET A 758 -40.35 13.60 -70.81
C MET A 758 -40.56 14.93 -71.55
N ASN A 759 -39.57 15.82 -71.59
CA ASN A 759 -39.64 17.05 -72.39
C ASN A 759 -39.68 16.79 -73.90
N GLY A 760 -39.26 15.60 -74.36
CA GLY A 760 -39.42 15.17 -75.75
C GLY A 760 -40.85 14.74 -76.12
N HIS A 761 -41.69 14.39 -75.13
CA HIS A 761 -43.06 13.89 -75.34
C HIS A 761 -44.16 14.94 -75.11
N ALA A 762 -43.85 16.07 -74.47
CA ALA A 762 -44.83 17.12 -74.12
C ALA A 762 -45.44 17.90 -75.31
N GLY A 763 -45.17 17.49 -76.56
CA GLY A 763 -45.76 18.09 -77.77
C GLY A 763 -46.94 17.32 -78.36
N ARG A 764 -47.45 16.25 -77.71
CA ARG A 764 -48.43 15.33 -78.34
C ARG A 764 -49.87 15.38 -77.83
N ASP A 765 -50.17 16.16 -76.79
CA ASP A 765 -51.53 16.26 -76.25
C ASP A 765 -52.14 17.64 -76.53
N GLY A 766 -52.80 17.78 -77.69
CA GLY A 766 -53.81 18.82 -77.93
C GLY A 766 -55.19 18.29 -77.53
N PRO A 767 -56.12 19.14 -77.04
CA PRO A 767 -57.42 18.68 -76.55
C PRO A 767 -58.31 18.17 -77.70
N PRO A 768 -59.25 17.24 -77.44
CA PRO A 768 -60.18 16.78 -78.46
C PRO A 768 -61.14 17.91 -78.85
N ALA A 769 -61.46 17.99 -80.14
CA ALA A 769 -62.49 18.86 -80.68
C ALA A 769 -63.88 18.32 -80.29
N ASP A 770 -64.68 19.18 -79.68
CA ASP A 770 -66.05 19.52 -80.11
C ASP A 770 -66.35 20.97 -79.71
#